data_AF-A0A929KFW6-F1
#
_entry.id   AF-A0A929KFW6-F1
#
_cell.length_a   1.000
_cell.length_b   1.000
_cell.length_c   1.000
_cell.angle_alpha   90.00
_cell.angle_beta   90.00
_cell.angle_gamma   90.00
#
_symmetry.space_group_name_H-M   'P 1'
#
loop_
_entity.id
_entity.type
_entity.pdbx_description
1 polymer ?
#
loop_
_entity_poly.entity_id
_entity_poly.type
_entity_poly.pdbx_seq_one_letter_code
_entity_poly.pdbx_strand_id
1 'polypeptide(L)'
;MNIKIKISLAIAVAVFCGNSTLQAQQIEKPNARNTATSFAIVVDDATWKAANTELQAYKAALEKQGLGTYIISHNWKKPEEIRTILKKLYGQKPKLEGAVLVGDIPIPMIMNAQRLTSGYRLDEAKSGLKAAVASDRFYDDFSLDFDFLSQDKVNTEQFFYSLSPKTVPVINMDIYTARIKAPNIKGKNKYEAIKDYLKKVVAAKTENNKLNTLMAYSGMGYGSESETTWASEQVALREQLPNVFKAGSSARFISSRSPGDLKSGLLAEIQRPDLDLAIFHQHGYSDMQLISGSPNVSFPQPSIDNVRRYLRSKIRLAKKSARDVEEAKQHFQKTLGVPMIWMQDALEDSVVKADSLFEANGNIIMEDIDAITPNARMIIFDNCYNGAFQDGDYMSGHYIFGNGKSIVAMANSINVLQDVWTTNLIGLLQHGVRAGIWFKHQAFLETHIIGDPTFAFSAGPTDYNTAIVNLDGKQAIWSDLLKSNDADLQAIALYKIAEAQNEASSKLLKDTYYHTDFASTRAAAFTLLSKLNTPDFAIVLKDAVDDPYEYIRRKAVNIIGDFGNDEFIPVLVQSALEDWPSKRVMYNLNTSLTFMNSDRVINELKASLQNPGFSTRKLEIQKLIEKQSASLAKVDRDLQLIQDKSADLKKRSFNVNTLRTYSYHKQIPAAIEIMLNTAEQEPLRLAATEALGWYPYSYQKPLILNALNKLMNDKLSSDALKKEALRSSSYLKAFTTATTSNMVSK
;
A
#
# COMPACT_ATOMS: atom_id res chain seq x y z
N MET A 1 -11.34 -61.80 -69.28
CA MET A 1 -12.40 -61.41 -68.31
C MET A 1 -11.97 -60.08 -67.69
N ASN A 2 -12.23 -58.96 -68.36
CA ASN A 2 -13.41 -58.09 -68.22
C ASN A 2 -13.59 -57.46 -66.83
N ILE A 3 -12.91 -56.33 -66.64
CA ILE A 3 -13.45 -55.00 -66.31
C ILE A 3 -14.90 -54.98 -65.77
N LYS A 4 -15.11 -54.38 -64.59
CA LYS A 4 -16.23 -53.43 -64.38
C LYS A 4 -15.82 -52.26 -63.48
N ILE A 5 -16.04 -51.10 -64.09
CA ILE A 5 -15.90 -49.72 -63.63
C ILE A 5 -17.04 -49.38 -62.65
N LYS A 6 -16.77 -48.55 -61.64
CA LYS A 6 -17.72 -47.52 -61.16
C LYS A 6 -16.97 -46.21 -60.87
N ILE A 7 -17.28 -45.23 -61.71
CA ILE A 7 -16.94 -43.80 -61.61
C ILE A 7 -17.79 -43.19 -60.50
N SER A 8 -17.23 -42.26 -59.71
CA SER A 8 -17.93 -41.07 -59.19
C SER A 8 -16.94 -40.03 -58.67
N LEU A 9 -16.67 -39.06 -59.56
CA LEU A 9 -16.43 -37.62 -59.35
C LEU A 9 -16.09 -37.12 -57.92
N ALA A 10 -14.89 -36.56 -57.74
CA ALA A 10 -14.60 -35.60 -56.68
C ALA A 10 -13.98 -34.34 -57.30
N ILE A 11 -14.75 -33.26 -57.28
CA ILE A 11 -14.38 -31.91 -57.69
C ILE A 11 -13.38 -31.35 -56.68
N ALA A 12 -12.23 -30.92 -57.18
CA ALA A 12 -11.24 -30.18 -56.41
C ALA A 12 -11.75 -28.77 -56.09
N VAL A 13 -11.87 -28.46 -54.80
CA VAL A 13 -11.94 -27.07 -54.32
C VAL A 13 -10.65 -26.81 -53.53
N ALA A 14 -9.73 -26.08 -54.16
CA ALA A 14 -8.57 -25.53 -53.49
C ALA A 14 -9.03 -24.38 -52.59
N VAL A 15 -9.03 -24.62 -51.27
CA VAL A 15 -9.13 -23.55 -50.27
C VAL A 15 -7.71 -23.17 -49.86
N PHE A 16 -7.27 -22.01 -50.34
CA PHE A 16 -6.15 -21.27 -49.78
C PHE A 16 -6.52 -20.83 -48.35
N CYS A 17 -6.21 -21.65 -47.35
CA CYS A 17 -6.17 -21.20 -45.96
C CYS A 17 -4.80 -20.55 -45.74
N GLY A 18 -4.81 -19.22 -45.59
CA GLY A 18 -3.64 -18.47 -45.11
C GLY A 18 -3.21 -18.99 -43.75
N ASN A 19 -1.96 -19.46 -43.66
CA ASN A 19 -1.30 -19.79 -42.41
C ASN A 19 -1.05 -18.50 -41.60
N SER A 20 -1.99 -18.13 -40.72
CA SER A 20 -1.62 -17.35 -39.54
C SER A 20 -1.00 -18.31 -38.53
N THR A 21 0.33 -18.44 -38.57
CA THR A 21 1.08 -19.16 -37.54
C THR A 21 0.95 -18.41 -36.21
N LEU A 22 0.05 -18.86 -35.34
CA LEU A 22 0.13 -18.57 -33.91
C LEU A 22 1.46 -19.17 -33.41
N GLN A 23 2.48 -18.33 -33.26
CA GLN A 23 3.74 -18.78 -32.64
C GLN A 23 3.46 -19.11 -31.17
N ALA A 24 3.69 -20.36 -30.76
CA ALA A 24 3.61 -20.74 -29.35
C ALA A 24 4.69 -20.02 -28.54
N GLN A 25 4.41 -19.71 -27.27
CA GLN A 25 5.39 -19.12 -26.35
C GLN A 25 6.67 -19.97 -26.24
N GLN A 26 7.83 -19.31 -26.16
CA GLN A 26 9.10 -20.01 -25.94
C GLN A 26 9.36 -20.12 -24.43
N ILE A 27 9.57 -21.36 -23.95
CA ILE A 27 9.87 -21.64 -22.54
C ILE A 27 11.20 -22.37 -22.44
N GLU A 28 12.22 -21.67 -21.96
CA GLU A 28 13.48 -22.28 -21.57
C GLU A 28 13.41 -22.75 -20.12
N LYS A 29 13.62 -24.05 -19.90
CA LYS A 29 13.61 -24.66 -18.57
C LYS A 29 14.90 -24.38 -17.79
N PRO A 30 14.91 -24.55 -16.46
CA PRO A 30 16.13 -24.53 -15.66
C PRO A 30 17.14 -25.59 -16.14
N ASN A 31 18.43 -25.27 -16.10
CA ASN A 31 19.49 -26.22 -16.39
C ASN A 31 19.65 -27.23 -15.25
N ALA A 32 19.59 -26.75 -14.01
CA ALA A 32 19.64 -27.58 -12.81
C ALA A 32 18.26 -28.18 -12.51
N ARG A 33 18.21 -29.52 -12.33
CA ARG A 33 16.95 -30.25 -12.05
C ARG A 33 16.62 -30.39 -10.57
N ASN A 34 17.60 -30.20 -9.68
CA ASN A 34 17.47 -30.41 -8.22
C ASN A 34 17.65 -29.09 -7.44
N THR A 35 16.90 -28.05 -7.79
CA THR A 35 16.88 -26.80 -7.03
C THR A 35 15.80 -26.85 -5.94
N ALA A 36 15.99 -26.09 -4.85
CA ALA A 36 15.02 -26.07 -3.75
C ALA A 36 13.71 -25.37 -4.14
N THR A 37 13.82 -24.28 -4.90
CA THR A 37 12.71 -23.51 -5.45
C THR A 37 12.98 -23.16 -6.92
N SER A 38 11.99 -22.61 -7.60
CA SER A 38 12.12 -22.10 -8.97
C SER A 38 11.65 -20.65 -9.11
N PHE A 39 12.09 -19.99 -10.18
CA PHE A 39 11.81 -18.60 -10.51
C PHE A 39 11.56 -18.43 -12.01
N ALA A 40 10.74 -17.46 -12.40
CA ALA A 40 10.43 -17.20 -13.81
C ALA A 40 10.84 -15.80 -14.26
N ILE A 41 11.58 -15.71 -15.36
CA ILE A 41 11.84 -14.48 -16.10
C ILE A 41 10.83 -14.43 -17.25
N VAL A 42 9.84 -13.57 -17.15
CA VAL A 42 8.85 -13.32 -18.20
C VAL A 42 9.30 -12.10 -18.99
N VAL A 43 9.47 -12.23 -20.30
CA VAL A 43 10.03 -11.18 -21.15
C VAL A 43 9.24 -11.07 -22.47
N ASP A 44 9.08 -9.86 -23.01
CA ASP A 44 8.52 -9.69 -24.35
C ASP A 44 9.54 -10.06 -25.44
N ASP A 45 9.07 -10.50 -26.60
CA ASP A 45 9.94 -10.96 -27.71
C ASP A 45 10.95 -9.91 -28.20
N ALA A 46 10.61 -8.61 -28.13
CA ALA A 46 11.53 -7.56 -28.60
C ALA A 46 12.67 -7.36 -27.60
N THR A 47 12.35 -7.30 -26.30
CA THR A 47 13.34 -7.24 -25.23
C THR A 47 14.20 -8.50 -25.18
N TRP A 48 13.60 -9.68 -25.37
CA TRP A 48 14.33 -10.95 -25.47
C TRP A 48 15.37 -10.93 -26.58
N LYS A 49 14.99 -10.52 -27.80
CA LYS A 49 15.92 -10.41 -28.93
C LYS A 49 17.01 -9.38 -28.69
N ALA A 50 16.65 -8.26 -28.07
CA ALA A 50 17.60 -7.18 -27.84
C ALA A 50 18.62 -7.53 -26.75
N ALA A 51 18.21 -8.11 -25.63
CA ALA A 51 19.00 -8.32 -24.41
C ALA A 51 19.22 -9.81 -24.05
N ASN A 52 19.21 -10.70 -25.05
CA ASN A 52 19.32 -12.15 -24.86
C ASN A 52 20.54 -12.54 -24.01
N THR A 53 21.72 -12.00 -24.33
CA THR A 53 22.98 -12.31 -23.63
C THR A 53 22.90 -11.95 -22.14
N GLU A 54 22.39 -10.76 -21.83
CA GLU A 54 22.24 -10.29 -20.44
C GLU A 54 21.19 -11.08 -19.66
N LEU A 55 20.07 -11.46 -20.30
CA LEU A 55 19.03 -12.30 -19.69
C LEU A 55 19.54 -13.72 -19.40
N GLN A 56 20.34 -14.29 -20.30
CA GLN A 56 20.98 -15.59 -20.08
C GLN A 56 22.01 -15.53 -18.95
N ALA A 57 22.80 -14.46 -18.88
CA ALA A 57 23.73 -14.26 -17.77
C ALA A 57 23.00 -14.11 -16.42
N TYR A 58 21.86 -13.41 -16.41
CA TYR A 58 21.01 -13.27 -15.24
C TYR A 58 20.44 -14.62 -14.79
N LYS A 59 19.88 -15.42 -15.71
CA LYS A 59 19.46 -16.80 -15.43
C LYS A 59 20.59 -17.64 -14.83
N ALA A 60 21.78 -17.61 -15.44
CA ALA A 60 22.93 -18.38 -14.96
C ALA A 60 23.36 -17.98 -13.54
N ALA A 61 23.32 -16.67 -13.22
CA ALA A 61 23.63 -16.17 -11.89
C ALA A 61 22.62 -16.66 -10.83
N LEU A 62 21.32 -16.71 -11.16
CA LEU A 62 20.28 -17.25 -10.27
C LEU A 62 20.44 -18.76 -10.04
N GLU A 63 20.73 -19.52 -11.09
CA GLU A 63 20.92 -20.96 -10.98
C GLU A 63 22.16 -21.31 -10.15
N LYS A 64 23.23 -20.50 -10.22
CA LYS A 64 24.40 -20.63 -9.35
C LYS A 64 24.07 -20.41 -7.87
N GLN A 65 23.05 -19.60 -7.58
CA GLN A 65 22.51 -19.38 -6.23
C GLN A 65 21.46 -20.45 -5.83
N GLY A 66 21.32 -21.52 -6.60
CA GLY A 66 20.42 -22.64 -6.30
C GLY A 66 18.95 -22.38 -6.65
N LEU A 67 18.64 -21.36 -7.45
CA LEU A 67 17.28 -21.00 -7.86
C LEU A 67 17.02 -21.44 -9.30
N GLY A 68 16.18 -22.46 -9.50
CA GLY A 68 15.91 -23.02 -10.82
C GLY A 68 15.15 -22.03 -11.69
N THR A 69 15.75 -21.54 -12.78
CA THR A 69 15.21 -20.36 -13.47
C THR A 69 14.67 -20.67 -14.87
N TYR A 70 13.40 -20.33 -15.08
CA TYR A 70 12.75 -20.35 -16.39
C TYR A 70 12.95 -19.01 -17.10
N ILE A 71 13.12 -19.02 -18.43
CA ILE A 71 12.91 -17.84 -19.27
C ILE A 71 11.71 -18.11 -20.18
N ILE A 72 10.78 -17.17 -20.21
CA ILE A 72 9.51 -17.28 -20.92
C ILE A 72 9.38 -16.05 -21.81
N SER A 73 9.58 -16.22 -23.11
CA SER A 73 9.45 -15.14 -24.08
C SER A 73 8.25 -15.33 -24.99
N HIS A 74 7.50 -14.24 -25.18
CA HIS A 74 6.39 -14.22 -26.12
C HIS A 74 6.05 -12.80 -26.57
N ASN A 75 5.28 -12.68 -27.65
CA ASN A 75 4.61 -11.45 -28.04
C ASN A 75 3.27 -11.34 -27.31
N TRP A 76 3.34 -10.99 -26.02
CA TRP A 76 2.20 -10.96 -25.11
C TRP A 76 1.07 -10.08 -25.65
N LYS A 77 -0.12 -10.67 -25.82
CA LYS A 77 -1.31 -9.95 -26.28
C LYS A 77 -2.24 -9.63 -25.13
N LYS A 78 -2.24 -10.44 -24.07
CA LYS A 78 -3.09 -10.20 -22.91
C LYS A 78 -2.42 -10.69 -21.60
N PRO A 79 -2.69 -10.04 -20.46
CA PRO A 79 -2.21 -10.49 -19.15
C PRO A 79 -2.49 -11.96 -18.80
N GLU A 80 -3.61 -12.53 -19.24
CA GLU A 80 -4.03 -13.89 -18.89
C GLU A 80 -3.06 -14.97 -19.41
N GLU A 81 -2.37 -14.69 -20.52
CA GLU A 81 -1.38 -15.60 -21.12
C GLU A 81 -0.24 -15.87 -20.13
N ILE A 82 0.31 -14.78 -19.56
CA ILE A 82 1.36 -14.84 -18.54
C ILE A 82 0.82 -15.52 -17.28
N ARG A 83 -0.33 -15.06 -16.79
CA ARG A 83 -0.92 -15.58 -15.55
C ARG A 83 -1.18 -17.09 -15.61
N THR A 84 -1.64 -17.60 -16.76
CA THR A 84 -1.87 -19.04 -16.98
C THR A 84 -0.59 -19.84 -16.85
N ILE A 85 0.52 -19.32 -17.39
CA ILE A 85 1.83 -19.98 -17.31
C ILE A 85 2.35 -19.97 -15.88
N LEU A 86 2.26 -18.83 -15.18
CA LEU A 86 2.70 -18.70 -13.79
C LEU A 86 1.92 -19.65 -12.87
N LYS A 87 0.58 -19.72 -13.00
CA LYS A 87 -0.27 -20.69 -12.29
C LYS A 87 0.17 -22.13 -12.56
N LYS A 88 0.47 -22.47 -13.82
CA LYS A 88 0.94 -23.81 -14.20
C LYS A 88 2.29 -24.15 -13.58
N LEU A 89 3.25 -23.22 -13.56
CA LEU A 89 4.57 -23.44 -12.97
C LEU A 89 4.50 -23.55 -11.44
N TYR A 90 3.66 -22.74 -10.79
CA TYR A 90 3.44 -22.81 -9.35
C TYR A 90 2.89 -24.16 -8.89
N GLY A 91 2.01 -24.78 -9.69
CA GLY A 91 1.49 -26.13 -9.43
C GLY A 91 2.50 -27.27 -9.64
N GLN A 92 3.76 -26.99 -10.00
CA GLN A 92 4.81 -27.98 -10.26
C GLN A 92 5.90 -27.98 -9.19
N LYS A 93 6.77 -28.99 -9.22
CA LYS A 93 8.00 -29.05 -8.41
C LYS A 93 9.22 -28.88 -9.31
N PRO A 94 10.27 -28.15 -8.86
CA PRO A 94 10.34 -27.38 -7.61
C PRO A 94 9.39 -26.16 -7.61
N LYS A 95 8.87 -25.79 -6.42
CA LYS A 95 7.81 -24.77 -6.26
C LYS A 95 8.30 -23.42 -6.80
N LEU A 96 7.47 -22.75 -7.61
CA LEU A 96 7.73 -21.40 -8.07
C LEU A 96 7.59 -20.43 -6.90
N GLU A 97 8.66 -19.73 -6.53
CA GLU A 97 8.60 -18.73 -5.45
C GLU A 97 8.24 -17.33 -5.97
N GLY A 98 8.57 -17.03 -7.23
CA GLY A 98 8.46 -15.68 -7.78
C GLY A 98 8.66 -15.60 -9.29
N ALA A 99 8.40 -14.41 -9.84
CA ALA A 99 8.71 -14.06 -11.21
C ALA A 99 9.19 -12.60 -11.34
N VAL A 100 9.86 -12.28 -12.44
CA VAL A 100 10.14 -10.90 -12.87
C VAL A 100 9.63 -10.66 -14.27
N LEU A 101 9.00 -9.51 -14.48
CA LEU A 101 8.40 -9.06 -15.72
C LEU A 101 9.36 -8.05 -16.38
N VAL A 102 9.96 -8.42 -17.53
CA VAL A 102 11.03 -7.65 -18.17
C VAL A 102 10.58 -7.09 -19.50
N GLY A 103 10.72 -5.77 -19.67
CA GLY A 103 10.34 -5.06 -20.88
C GLY A 103 8.88 -4.62 -20.92
N ASP A 104 8.26 -4.68 -22.10
CA ASP A 104 6.90 -4.20 -22.37
C ASP A 104 5.87 -5.28 -22.03
N ILE A 105 5.80 -5.63 -20.75
CA ILE A 105 4.83 -6.59 -20.23
C ILE A 105 3.49 -5.90 -19.96
N PRO A 106 2.34 -6.45 -20.43
CA PRO A 106 1.01 -5.89 -20.17
C PRO A 106 0.79 -5.48 -18.69
N ILE A 107 0.02 -4.42 -18.50
CA ILE A 107 -0.21 -3.75 -17.22
C ILE A 107 -1.69 -3.89 -16.85
N PRO A 108 -2.02 -4.76 -15.88
CA PRO A 108 -3.38 -4.86 -15.35
C PRO A 108 -3.75 -3.60 -14.55
N MET A 109 -4.84 -2.96 -14.94
CA MET A 109 -5.45 -1.79 -14.31
C MET A 109 -6.75 -2.24 -13.61
N ILE A 110 -6.77 -2.27 -12.28
CA ILE A 110 -7.82 -2.94 -11.51
C ILE A 110 -8.83 -1.95 -10.93
N MET A 111 -10.09 -2.10 -11.31
CA MET A 111 -11.29 -1.42 -10.79
C MET A 111 -11.97 -2.25 -9.69
N ASN A 112 -12.84 -1.62 -8.89
CA ASN A 112 -13.60 -2.26 -7.81
C ASN A 112 -12.75 -3.02 -6.78
N ALA A 113 -11.48 -2.63 -6.63
CA ALA A 113 -10.50 -3.31 -5.78
C ALA A 113 -9.92 -2.41 -4.69
N GLN A 114 -10.49 -1.22 -4.49
CA GLN A 114 -9.94 -0.22 -3.56
C GLN A 114 -9.88 -0.70 -2.10
N ARG A 115 -10.68 -1.70 -1.71
CA ARG A 115 -10.58 -2.40 -0.40
C ARG A 115 -9.25 -3.16 -0.20
N LEU A 116 -8.49 -3.37 -1.28
CA LEU A 116 -7.14 -3.96 -1.27
C LEU A 116 -6.03 -2.89 -1.22
N THR A 117 -6.38 -1.61 -1.22
CA THR A 117 -5.43 -0.50 -1.13
C THR A 117 -5.24 -0.03 0.30
N SER A 118 -4.13 0.62 0.60
CA SER A 118 -3.84 1.12 1.94
C SER A 118 -4.73 2.31 2.34
N GLY A 119 -5.07 3.19 1.38
CA GLY A 119 -5.81 4.43 1.65
C GLY A 119 -6.51 5.06 0.44
N TYR A 120 -6.47 4.43 -0.73
CA TYR A 120 -7.05 4.98 -1.95
C TYR A 120 -8.56 4.70 -2.02
N ARG A 121 -9.37 5.76 -2.00
CA ARG A 121 -10.85 5.70 -1.89
C ARG A 121 -11.54 6.64 -2.90
N LEU A 122 -11.16 6.57 -4.16
CA LEU A 122 -11.74 7.39 -5.23
C LEU A 122 -13.14 6.91 -5.64
N ASP A 123 -14.06 7.86 -5.88
CA ASP A 123 -15.39 7.56 -6.42
C ASP A 123 -15.29 7.07 -7.88
N GLU A 124 -15.41 5.76 -8.07
CA GLU A 124 -15.28 5.09 -9.37
C GLU A 124 -16.40 5.48 -10.34
N ALA A 125 -17.62 5.70 -9.84
CA ALA A 125 -18.74 6.10 -10.68
C ALA A 125 -18.51 7.48 -11.32
N LYS A 126 -17.85 8.37 -10.58
CA LYS A 126 -17.49 9.72 -11.07
C LYS A 126 -16.21 9.71 -11.91
N SER A 127 -15.23 8.89 -11.55
CA SER A 127 -13.88 8.95 -12.11
C SER A 127 -13.67 8.01 -13.30
N GLY A 128 -14.55 7.03 -13.48
CA GLY A 128 -14.42 6.00 -14.50
C GLY A 128 -13.10 5.25 -14.37
N LEU A 129 -12.51 4.87 -15.51
CA LEU A 129 -11.26 4.10 -15.57
C LEU A 129 -10.05 4.79 -14.92
N LYS A 130 -10.11 6.11 -14.64
CA LYS A 130 -9.06 6.82 -13.89
C LYS A 130 -8.96 6.36 -12.43
N ALA A 131 -9.99 5.66 -11.92
CA ALA A 131 -9.94 5.06 -10.60
C ALA A 131 -9.19 3.72 -10.55
N ALA A 132 -8.80 3.17 -11.70
CA ALA A 132 -8.13 1.89 -11.74
C ALA A 132 -6.74 1.95 -11.10
N VAL A 133 -6.35 0.88 -10.40
CA VAL A 133 -5.03 0.75 -9.78
C VAL A 133 -4.16 -0.16 -10.65
N ALA A 134 -3.03 0.33 -11.13
CA ALA A 134 -2.04 -0.50 -11.81
C ALA A 134 -1.46 -1.51 -10.81
N SER A 135 -1.62 -2.81 -11.08
CA SER A 135 -1.24 -3.83 -10.11
C SER A 135 -0.81 -5.18 -10.68
N ASP A 136 0.36 -5.64 -10.25
CA ASP A 136 0.84 -7.01 -10.50
C ASP A 136 0.25 -8.06 -9.55
N ARG A 137 -0.63 -7.67 -8.60
CA ARG A 137 -1.45 -8.64 -7.85
C ARG A 137 -2.26 -9.55 -8.78
N PHE A 138 -2.55 -9.09 -9.99
CA PHE A 138 -3.11 -9.92 -11.04
C PHE A 138 -2.23 -11.14 -11.39
N TYR A 139 -0.91 -10.99 -11.42
CA TYR A 139 0.04 -12.03 -11.82
C TYR A 139 0.47 -12.93 -10.68
N ASP A 140 0.39 -12.47 -9.43
CA ASP A 140 1.08 -13.11 -8.30
C ASP A 140 0.19 -13.57 -7.16
N ASP A 141 -1.06 -13.13 -7.13
CA ASP A 141 -2.12 -13.66 -6.26
C ASP A 141 -3.08 -14.49 -7.12
N PHE A 142 -3.01 -15.81 -7.00
CA PHE A 142 -3.81 -16.72 -7.82
C PHE A 142 -5.23 -16.89 -7.31
N SER A 143 -5.51 -16.43 -6.09
CA SER A 143 -6.82 -16.48 -5.44
C SER A 143 -7.75 -15.35 -5.88
N LEU A 144 -7.20 -14.25 -6.42
CA LEU A 144 -7.99 -13.13 -6.94
C LEU A 144 -8.51 -13.39 -8.37
N ASP A 145 -9.82 -13.30 -8.58
CA ASP A 145 -10.43 -13.39 -9.92
C ASP A 145 -10.80 -12.02 -10.45
N PHE A 146 -10.71 -11.87 -11.77
CA PHE A 146 -10.89 -10.59 -12.44
C PHE A 146 -11.74 -10.75 -13.70
N ASP A 147 -12.66 -9.82 -13.89
CA ASP A 147 -13.50 -9.72 -15.09
C ASP A 147 -12.88 -8.68 -16.04
N PHE A 148 -12.53 -9.08 -17.26
CA PHE A 148 -11.97 -8.17 -18.26
C PHE A 148 -13.00 -7.10 -18.66
N LEU A 149 -12.55 -5.83 -18.71
CA LEU A 149 -13.39 -4.70 -19.11
C LEU A 149 -13.03 -4.22 -20.51
N SER A 150 -11.78 -3.80 -20.71
CA SER A 150 -11.29 -3.25 -21.98
C SER A 150 -9.77 -3.11 -21.98
N GLN A 151 -9.16 -2.99 -23.15
CA GLN A 151 -7.78 -2.53 -23.30
C GLN A 151 -7.80 -1.02 -23.59
N ASP A 152 -6.84 -0.27 -23.04
CA ASP A 152 -6.73 1.16 -23.36
C ASP A 152 -6.42 1.35 -24.86
N LYS A 153 -7.02 2.38 -25.46
CA LYS A 153 -6.89 2.64 -26.90
C LYS A 153 -5.64 3.45 -27.25
N VAL A 154 -5.05 4.14 -26.28
CA VAL A 154 -3.89 5.01 -26.45
C VAL A 154 -2.65 4.33 -25.87
N ASN A 155 -2.71 3.95 -24.58
CA ASN A 155 -1.65 3.18 -23.94
C ASN A 155 -1.96 1.68 -24.03
N THR A 156 -1.68 1.06 -25.17
CA THR A 156 -2.03 -0.33 -25.44
C THR A 156 -1.41 -1.35 -24.49
N GLU A 157 -0.47 -0.96 -23.63
CA GLU A 157 0.03 -1.84 -22.56
C GLU A 157 -0.96 -1.98 -21.40
N GLN A 158 -1.92 -1.06 -21.24
CA GLN A 158 -2.86 -1.06 -20.12
C GLN A 158 -4.14 -1.85 -20.42
N PHE A 159 -4.48 -2.78 -19.53
CA PHE A 159 -5.65 -3.65 -19.63
C PHE A 159 -6.51 -3.49 -18.38
N PHE A 160 -7.75 -3.02 -18.57
CA PHE A 160 -8.69 -2.77 -17.48
C PHE A 160 -9.47 -4.02 -17.10
N TYR A 161 -9.52 -4.26 -15.80
CA TYR A 161 -10.23 -5.35 -15.18
C TYR A 161 -11.08 -4.84 -14.02
N SER A 162 -12.18 -5.52 -13.72
CA SER A 162 -12.87 -5.39 -12.43
C SER A 162 -12.47 -6.56 -11.54
N LEU A 163 -12.19 -6.30 -10.26
CA LEU A 163 -12.15 -7.39 -9.27
C LEU A 163 -13.52 -8.06 -9.21
N SER A 164 -13.51 -9.39 -9.38
CA SER A 164 -14.72 -10.19 -9.41
C SER A 164 -15.43 -10.09 -8.06
N PRO A 165 -16.76 -9.89 -8.03
CA PRO A 165 -17.51 -9.85 -6.78
C PRO A 165 -17.49 -11.20 -6.03
N LYS A 166 -17.12 -12.30 -6.71
CA LYS A 166 -17.03 -13.65 -6.11
C LYS A 166 -15.75 -13.88 -5.33
N THR A 167 -14.72 -13.07 -5.57
CA THR A 167 -13.43 -13.18 -4.90
C THR A 167 -13.52 -12.65 -3.48
N VAL A 168 -12.79 -13.28 -2.57
CA VAL A 168 -12.52 -12.73 -1.24
C VAL A 168 -11.47 -11.63 -1.41
N PRO A 169 -11.79 -10.35 -1.15
CA PRO A 169 -10.86 -9.26 -1.40
C PRO A 169 -9.89 -9.14 -0.23
N VAL A 170 -8.95 -10.08 -0.16
CA VAL A 170 -7.77 -10.08 0.72
C VAL A 170 -6.56 -10.46 -0.13
N ILE A 171 -5.46 -9.74 0.02
CA ILE A 171 -4.20 -10.09 -0.66
C ILE A 171 -3.56 -11.27 0.07
N ASN A 172 -3.33 -12.34 -0.68
CA ASN A 172 -2.60 -13.53 -0.27
C ASN A 172 -1.75 -14.03 -1.45
N MET A 173 -0.60 -13.40 -1.64
CA MET A 173 0.28 -13.70 -2.77
C MET A 173 0.78 -15.15 -2.74
N ASP A 174 0.59 -15.88 -3.84
CA ASP A 174 1.15 -17.22 -4.01
C ASP A 174 2.65 -17.13 -4.32
N ILE A 175 3.00 -16.24 -5.23
CA ILE A 175 4.38 -15.92 -5.62
C ILE A 175 4.62 -14.42 -5.46
N TYR A 176 5.88 -13.97 -5.50
CA TYR A 176 6.17 -12.54 -5.65
C TYR A 176 6.41 -12.17 -7.11
N THR A 177 6.06 -10.94 -7.51
CA THR A 177 6.45 -10.37 -8.81
C THR A 177 7.19 -9.05 -8.68
N ALA A 178 7.95 -8.72 -9.72
CA ALA A 178 8.61 -7.43 -9.89
C ALA A 178 8.67 -7.01 -11.36
N ARG A 179 8.95 -5.73 -11.61
CA ARG A 179 9.13 -5.18 -12.96
C ARG A 179 10.54 -4.67 -13.20
N ILE A 180 11.09 -5.09 -14.34
CA ILE A 180 12.26 -4.47 -14.99
C ILE A 180 11.73 -3.79 -16.26
N LYS A 181 11.12 -2.62 -16.09
CA LYS A 181 10.63 -1.76 -17.17
C LYS A 181 11.44 -0.47 -17.17
N ALA A 182 12.21 -0.21 -18.22
CA ALA A 182 13.06 0.99 -18.24
C ALA A 182 12.20 2.27 -18.22
N PRO A 183 12.56 3.28 -17.39
CA PRO A 183 12.00 4.63 -17.47
C PRO A 183 12.55 5.37 -18.70
N ASN A 184 12.09 6.61 -18.92
CA ASN A 184 12.56 7.43 -20.04
C ASN A 184 13.86 8.16 -19.68
N ILE A 185 14.99 7.52 -19.93
CA ILE A 185 16.32 8.10 -19.68
C ILE A 185 16.81 8.85 -20.92
N LYS A 186 17.10 10.15 -20.76
CA LYS A 186 17.54 11.01 -21.87
C LYS A 186 18.77 10.44 -22.57
N GLY A 187 18.67 10.26 -23.88
CA GLY A 187 19.79 9.81 -24.72
C GLY A 187 20.08 8.31 -24.66
N LYS A 188 19.24 7.52 -23.98
CA LYS A 188 19.40 6.06 -23.86
C LYS A 188 18.12 5.37 -24.32
N ASN A 189 18.23 4.36 -25.18
CA ASN A 189 17.04 3.58 -25.50
C ASN A 189 16.73 2.57 -24.38
N LYS A 190 15.47 2.13 -24.28
CA LYS A 190 15.02 1.22 -23.22
C LYS A 190 15.78 -0.11 -23.18
N TYR A 191 16.20 -0.65 -24.33
CA TYR A 191 16.92 -1.91 -24.37
C TYR A 191 18.35 -1.77 -23.84
N GLU A 192 19.03 -0.66 -24.14
CA GLU A 192 20.32 -0.33 -23.52
C GLU A 192 20.19 -0.18 -22.01
N ALA A 193 19.15 0.51 -21.53
CA ALA A 193 18.89 0.65 -20.10
C ALA A 193 18.69 -0.72 -19.42
N ILE A 194 17.89 -1.61 -20.02
CA ILE A 194 17.68 -2.99 -19.53
C ILE A 194 18.98 -3.80 -19.53
N LYS A 195 19.79 -3.73 -20.59
CA LYS A 195 21.07 -4.45 -20.65
C LYS A 195 22.02 -4.02 -19.55
N ASP A 196 22.20 -2.71 -19.37
CA ASP A 196 23.13 -2.18 -18.38
C ASP A 196 22.65 -2.52 -16.95
N TYR A 197 21.35 -2.42 -16.73
CA TYR A 197 20.74 -2.85 -15.47
C TYR A 197 20.97 -4.35 -15.20
N LEU A 198 20.72 -5.23 -16.16
CA LEU A 198 20.93 -6.68 -15.99
C LEU A 198 22.40 -7.03 -15.74
N LYS A 199 23.35 -6.36 -16.41
CA LYS A 199 24.79 -6.52 -16.13
C LYS A 199 25.11 -6.13 -14.69
N LYS A 200 24.56 -5.02 -14.22
CA LYS A 200 24.69 -4.56 -12.83
C LYS A 200 24.12 -5.59 -11.84
N VAL A 201 22.93 -6.14 -12.10
CA VAL A 201 22.31 -7.19 -11.26
C VAL A 201 23.18 -8.44 -11.19
N VAL A 202 23.69 -8.91 -12.33
CA VAL A 202 24.59 -10.08 -12.39
C VAL A 202 25.85 -9.85 -11.57
N ALA A 203 26.45 -8.66 -11.67
CA ALA A 203 27.62 -8.30 -10.87
C ALA A 203 27.30 -8.35 -9.36
N ALA A 204 26.20 -7.70 -8.94
CA ALA A 204 25.79 -7.62 -7.53
C ALA A 204 25.55 -9.00 -6.90
N LYS A 205 25.11 -10.00 -7.67
CA LYS A 205 24.92 -11.39 -7.18
C LYS A 205 26.21 -12.13 -6.83
N THR A 206 27.35 -11.63 -7.28
CA THR A 206 28.67 -12.21 -6.98
C THR A 206 29.39 -11.51 -5.83
N GLU A 207 28.85 -10.38 -5.38
CA GLU A 207 29.41 -9.58 -4.29
C GLU A 207 28.92 -10.07 -2.92
N ASN A 208 29.76 -9.86 -1.90
CA ASN A 208 29.40 -10.08 -0.50
C ASN A 208 28.76 -8.81 0.08
N ASN A 209 27.46 -8.65 -0.14
CA ASN A 209 26.69 -7.47 0.24
C ASN A 209 26.00 -7.70 1.59
N LYS A 210 26.67 -7.42 2.71
CA LYS A 210 26.05 -7.45 4.04
C LYS A 210 25.17 -6.21 4.26
N LEU A 211 24.08 -6.34 5.01
CA LEU A 211 23.26 -5.21 5.45
C LEU A 211 23.85 -4.61 6.74
N ASN A 212 24.69 -3.58 6.59
CA ASN A 212 25.35 -2.90 7.71
C ASN A 212 25.04 -1.40 7.75
N THR A 213 24.57 -0.81 6.65
CA THR A 213 24.29 0.62 6.60
C THR A 213 22.86 0.92 6.16
N LEU A 214 22.20 1.76 6.94
CA LEU A 214 20.83 2.20 6.74
C LEU A 214 20.80 3.72 6.71
N MET A 215 19.99 4.26 5.80
CA MET A 215 19.45 5.60 5.91
C MET A 215 17.92 5.53 5.93
N ALA A 216 17.30 6.24 6.87
CA ALA A 216 15.85 6.44 6.91
C ALA A 216 15.54 7.93 6.90
N TYR A 217 14.74 8.36 5.93
CA TYR A 217 14.25 9.72 5.79
C TYR A 217 12.76 9.79 6.09
N SER A 218 12.36 10.74 6.95
CA SER A 218 10.96 11.04 7.24
C SER A 218 10.61 12.47 6.79
N GLY A 219 9.86 12.59 5.70
CA GLY A 219 9.38 13.85 5.11
C GLY A 219 8.21 14.48 5.87
N MET A 220 7.83 15.70 5.48
CA MET A 220 6.69 16.42 6.10
C MET A 220 5.35 15.70 5.87
N GLY A 221 4.37 15.92 6.75
CA GLY A 221 3.08 15.20 6.69
C GLY A 221 3.15 13.72 7.07
N TYR A 222 4.35 13.22 7.37
CA TYR A 222 4.62 11.85 7.84
C TYR A 222 4.83 11.82 9.37
N GLY A 223 5.24 10.67 9.91
CA GLY A 223 5.70 10.50 11.30
C GLY A 223 6.81 11.46 11.75
N SER A 224 7.53 12.13 10.84
CA SER A 224 8.55 13.14 11.17
C SER A 224 8.02 14.32 11.99
N GLU A 225 6.71 14.56 11.95
CA GLU A 225 6.09 15.63 12.74
C GLU A 225 5.77 15.21 14.18
N SER A 226 5.95 13.93 14.50
CA SER A 226 5.71 13.31 15.81
C SER A 226 7.02 12.71 16.31
N GLU A 227 7.66 13.39 17.25
CA GLU A 227 8.96 12.97 17.80
C GLU A 227 8.90 11.58 18.43
N THR A 228 7.76 11.22 19.05
CA THR A 228 7.56 9.89 19.63
C THR A 228 7.47 8.81 18.54
N THR A 229 6.77 9.07 17.43
CA THR A 229 6.73 8.14 16.28
C THR A 229 8.14 7.96 15.70
N TRP A 230 8.83 9.06 15.40
CA TRP A 230 10.18 9.04 14.82
C TRP A 230 11.22 8.37 15.73
N ALA A 231 11.14 8.56 17.04
CA ALA A 231 12.02 7.89 18.00
C ALA A 231 11.68 6.41 18.16
N SER A 232 10.39 6.05 18.19
CA SER A 232 9.95 4.66 18.37
C SER A 232 10.30 3.76 17.18
N GLU A 233 10.30 4.30 15.97
CA GLU A 233 10.75 3.59 14.77
C GLU A 233 12.23 3.18 14.87
N GLN A 234 13.10 4.04 15.42
CA GLN A 234 14.52 3.73 15.60
C GLN A 234 14.73 2.57 16.56
N VAL A 235 13.90 2.48 17.61
CA VAL A 235 13.92 1.35 18.56
C VAL A 235 13.52 0.07 17.85
N ALA A 236 12.39 0.08 17.12
CA ALA A 236 11.92 -1.09 16.38
C ALA A 236 12.95 -1.53 15.32
N LEU A 237 13.51 -0.60 14.54
CA LEU A 237 14.55 -0.91 13.56
C LEU A 237 15.82 -1.47 14.22
N ARG A 238 16.16 -1.05 15.43
CA ARG A 238 17.29 -1.62 16.17
C ARG A 238 17.04 -3.06 16.61
N GLU A 239 15.81 -3.40 16.99
CA GLU A 239 15.40 -4.78 17.29
C GLU A 239 15.42 -5.66 16.05
N GLN A 240 14.94 -5.15 14.92
CA GLN A 240 14.83 -5.87 13.65
C GLN A 240 16.18 -6.01 12.92
N LEU A 241 17.02 -4.98 12.97
CA LEU A 241 18.31 -4.89 12.26
C LEU A 241 19.48 -4.59 13.21
N PRO A 242 19.71 -5.42 14.24
CA PRO A 242 20.69 -5.12 15.29
C PRO A 242 22.12 -4.95 14.76
N ASN A 243 22.46 -5.57 13.62
CA ASN A 243 23.79 -5.45 13.02
C ASN A 243 24.09 -4.05 12.46
N VAL A 244 23.08 -3.30 12.03
CA VAL A 244 23.23 -1.93 11.52
C VAL A 244 23.61 -0.96 12.66
N PHE A 245 23.30 -1.32 13.91
CA PHE A 245 23.56 -0.50 15.10
C PHE A 245 24.86 -0.88 15.85
N LYS A 246 25.68 -1.78 15.29
CA LYS A 246 26.98 -2.16 15.87
C LYS A 246 28.10 -1.20 15.46
N ALA A 247 29.19 -1.17 16.23
CA ALA A 247 30.38 -0.43 15.85
C ALA A 247 30.92 -0.93 14.50
N GLY A 248 31.26 -0.01 13.58
CA GLY A 248 31.66 -0.32 12.20
C GLY A 248 30.50 -0.35 11.19
N SER A 249 29.25 -0.31 11.66
CA SER A 249 28.03 -0.13 10.88
C SER A 249 27.55 1.32 10.92
N SER A 250 26.46 1.67 10.23
CA SER A 250 25.91 3.03 10.23
C SER A 250 24.38 3.05 10.08
N ALA A 251 23.65 3.56 11.07
CA ALA A 251 22.25 3.95 10.93
C ALA A 251 22.12 5.48 10.93
N ARG A 252 21.59 6.07 9.86
CA ARG A 252 21.34 7.52 9.76
C ARG A 252 19.83 7.79 9.67
N PHE A 253 19.32 8.57 10.62
CA PHE A 253 17.92 8.98 10.67
C PHE A 253 17.83 10.47 10.38
N ILE A 254 17.14 10.80 9.29
CA ILE A 254 17.01 12.17 8.79
C ILE A 254 15.52 12.51 8.80
N SER A 255 15.17 13.68 9.32
CA SER A 255 13.80 14.19 9.27
C SER A 255 13.71 15.47 8.44
N SER A 256 12.52 15.80 7.97
CA SER A 256 12.21 17.09 7.34
C SER A 256 12.50 18.32 8.22
N ARG A 257 12.71 18.11 9.53
CA ARG A 257 13.11 19.15 10.49
C ARG A 257 14.62 19.27 10.66
N SER A 258 15.40 18.40 10.03
CA SER A 258 16.87 18.45 10.12
C SER A 258 17.38 19.75 9.50
N PRO A 259 18.40 20.39 10.08
CA PRO A 259 18.96 21.63 9.55
C PRO A 259 19.71 21.38 8.23
N GLY A 260 19.81 22.43 7.40
CA GLY A 260 20.63 22.44 6.19
C GLY A 260 19.85 22.20 4.90
N ASP A 261 20.58 22.04 3.79
CA ASP A 261 20.03 21.70 2.48
C ASP A 261 19.68 20.21 2.43
N LEU A 262 18.42 19.89 2.74
CA LEU A 262 17.90 18.52 2.74
C LEU A 262 18.04 17.84 1.37
N LYS A 263 17.87 18.58 0.27
CA LYS A 263 17.97 18.01 -1.08
C LYS A 263 19.37 17.51 -1.34
N SER A 264 20.35 18.39 -1.20
CA SER A 264 21.75 18.04 -1.42
C SER A 264 22.22 16.96 -0.43
N GLY A 265 21.78 17.02 0.83
CA GLY A 265 22.10 16.02 1.85
C GLY A 265 21.57 14.62 1.49
N LEU A 266 20.30 14.50 1.10
CA LEU A 266 19.70 13.22 0.73
C LEU A 266 20.32 12.65 -0.57
N LEU A 267 20.58 13.50 -1.56
CA LEU A 267 21.28 13.10 -2.78
C LEU A 267 22.71 12.64 -2.49
N ALA A 268 23.39 13.24 -1.52
CA ALA A 268 24.71 12.80 -1.08
C ALA A 268 24.65 11.46 -0.33
N GLU A 269 23.67 11.24 0.56
CA GLU A 269 23.49 9.95 1.23
C GLU A 269 23.25 8.82 0.24
N ILE A 270 22.38 9.01 -0.75
CA ILE A 270 22.07 7.98 -1.76
C ILE A 270 23.29 7.61 -2.61
N GLN A 271 24.25 8.54 -2.78
CA GLN A 271 25.48 8.28 -3.52
C GLN A 271 26.56 7.56 -2.71
N ARG A 272 26.36 7.36 -1.42
CA ARG A 272 27.37 6.70 -0.59
C ARG A 272 27.65 5.28 -1.08
N PRO A 273 28.92 4.93 -1.37
CA PRO A 273 29.27 3.63 -1.93
C PRO A 273 29.06 2.47 -0.94
N ASP A 274 28.93 2.79 0.35
CA ASP A 274 28.71 1.87 1.44
C ASP A 274 27.25 1.78 1.89
N LEU A 275 26.30 2.54 1.31
CA LEU A 275 24.89 2.51 1.71
C LEU A 275 24.19 1.24 1.18
N ASP A 276 23.54 0.49 2.08
CA ASP A 276 22.91 -0.79 1.76
C ASP A 276 21.39 -0.66 1.60
N LEU A 277 20.73 0.00 2.55
CA LEU A 277 19.29 0.19 2.58
C LEU A 277 18.93 1.66 2.79
N ALA A 278 18.09 2.21 1.91
CA ALA A 278 17.49 3.52 2.08
C ALA A 278 15.98 3.42 2.23
N ILE A 279 15.40 4.11 3.20
CA ILE A 279 13.95 4.18 3.42
C ILE A 279 13.52 5.64 3.30
N PHE A 280 12.57 5.92 2.41
CA PHE A 280 11.94 7.22 2.26
C PHE A 280 10.48 7.12 2.70
N HIS A 281 10.13 7.87 3.74
CA HIS A 281 8.77 8.05 4.20
C HIS A 281 8.29 9.47 3.92
N GLN A 282 7.65 9.70 2.78
CA GLN A 282 7.25 11.04 2.37
C GLN A 282 6.15 11.02 1.31
N HIS A 283 5.61 12.19 1.00
CA HIS A 283 4.75 12.32 -0.16
C HIS A 283 5.57 12.30 -1.47
N GLY A 284 4.90 11.97 -2.56
CA GLY A 284 5.53 11.91 -3.87
C GLY A 284 4.50 12.01 -4.99
N TYR A 285 5.01 12.29 -6.19
CA TYR A 285 4.30 12.18 -7.46
C TYR A 285 5.05 11.19 -8.36
N SER A 286 4.60 10.97 -9.59
CA SER A 286 5.31 10.06 -10.51
C SER A 286 6.70 10.58 -10.89
N ASP A 287 6.88 11.90 -10.91
CA ASP A 287 8.08 12.61 -11.38
C ASP A 287 8.91 13.29 -10.28
N MET A 288 8.45 13.25 -9.02
CA MET A 288 9.16 13.91 -7.92
C MET A 288 8.92 13.29 -6.55
N GLN A 289 9.87 13.55 -5.68
CA GLN A 289 9.86 13.22 -4.26
C GLN A 289 9.74 14.50 -3.43
N LEU A 290 8.70 14.55 -2.59
CA LEU A 290 8.42 15.73 -1.77
C LEU A 290 9.23 15.70 -0.46
N ILE A 291 10.50 16.07 -0.55
CA ILE A 291 11.43 15.99 0.58
C ILE A 291 11.19 17.11 1.59
N SER A 292 11.07 18.37 1.16
CA SER A 292 10.90 19.51 2.06
C SER A 292 9.63 20.26 1.71
N GLY A 293 9.10 21.01 2.66
CA GLY A 293 8.24 22.13 2.29
C GLY A 293 8.77 23.41 2.88
N SER A 294 7.88 24.26 3.39
CA SER A 294 8.30 25.54 3.95
C SER A 294 9.40 25.34 5.01
N PRO A 295 10.56 26.01 4.87
CA PRO A 295 11.68 25.89 5.80
C PRO A 295 11.21 26.05 7.24
N ASN A 296 11.67 25.15 8.12
CA ASN A 296 11.38 25.25 9.55
C ASN A 296 12.21 26.40 10.15
N VAL A 297 11.58 27.58 10.26
CA VAL A 297 12.24 28.83 10.64
C VAL A 297 11.48 29.52 11.77
N SER A 298 12.23 29.99 12.76
CA SER A 298 11.70 30.76 13.90
C SER A 298 11.95 32.27 13.78
N PHE A 299 12.54 32.72 12.68
CA PHE A 299 12.84 34.13 12.43
C PHE A 299 11.69 34.81 11.68
N PRO A 300 11.28 36.03 12.08
CA PRO A 300 10.10 36.69 11.50
C PRO A 300 10.10 36.79 9.98
N GLN A 301 11.22 37.21 9.37
CA GLN A 301 11.27 37.44 7.92
C GLN A 301 11.13 36.14 7.10
N PRO A 302 11.92 35.08 7.37
CA PRO A 302 11.68 33.77 6.74
C PRO A 302 10.27 33.21 6.98
N SER A 303 9.68 33.42 8.16
CA SER A 303 8.30 33.02 8.43
C SER A 303 7.30 33.79 7.56
N ILE A 304 7.49 35.09 7.38
CA ILE A 304 6.70 35.93 6.45
C ILE A 304 6.83 35.41 5.02
N ASP A 305 8.05 35.07 4.58
CA ASP A 305 8.28 34.58 3.22
C ASP A 305 7.57 33.24 2.97
N ASN A 306 7.55 32.34 3.95
CA ASN A 306 6.76 31.10 3.89
C ASN A 306 5.27 31.39 3.71
N VAL A 307 4.72 32.33 4.48
CA VAL A 307 3.31 32.75 4.35
C VAL A 307 3.05 33.38 2.99
N ARG A 308 3.94 34.25 2.48
CA ARG A 308 3.82 34.85 1.14
C ARG A 308 3.76 33.78 0.06
N ARG A 309 4.68 32.80 0.06
CA ARG A 309 4.67 31.70 -0.93
C ARG A 309 3.37 30.89 -0.87
N TYR A 310 2.90 30.55 0.33
CA TYR A 310 1.60 29.88 0.52
C TYR A 310 0.46 30.68 -0.12
N LEU A 311 0.35 31.96 0.23
CA LEU A 311 -0.73 32.83 -0.26
C LEU A 311 -0.67 32.97 -1.78
N ARG A 312 0.52 33.29 -2.34
CA ARG A 312 0.71 33.40 -3.79
C ARG A 312 0.34 32.11 -4.51
N SER A 313 0.69 30.94 -3.95
CA SER A 313 0.27 29.64 -4.48
C SER A 313 -1.25 29.49 -4.51
N LYS A 314 -1.97 29.90 -3.45
CA LYS A 314 -3.44 29.90 -3.43
C LYS A 314 -4.05 30.87 -4.44
N ILE A 315 -3.45 32.04 -4.65
CA ILE A 315 -3.90 33.01 -5.66
C ILE A 315 -3.69 32.47 -7.08
N ARG A 316 -2.53 31.88 -7.37
CA ARG A 316 -2.28 31.18 -8.65
C ARG A 316 -3.29 30.06 -8.89
N LEU A 317 -3.60 29.28 -7.86
CA LEU A 317 -4.63 28.24 -7.94
C LEU A 317 -6.02 28.83 -8.20
N ALA A 318 -6.39 29.94 -7.57
CA ALA A 318 -7.65 30.63 -7.86
C ALA A 318 -7.75 31.01 -9.34
N LYS A 319 -6.71 31.64 -9.90
CA LYS A 319 -6.62 31.95 -11.33
C LYS A 319 -6.75 30.70 -12.21
N LYS A 320 -5.99 29.65 -11.92
CA LYS A 320 -6.01 28.38 -12.68
C LYS A 320 -7.39 27.71 -12.65
N SER A 321 -8.10 27.82 -11.53
CA SER A 321 -9.46 27.29 -11.36
C SER A 321 -10.56 28.24 -11.85
N ALA A 322 -10.20 29.31 -12.59
CA ALA A 322 -11.13 30.34 -13.05
C ALA A 322 -12.00 30.95 -11.92
N ARG A 323 -11.46 31.04 -10.71
CA ARG A 323 -12.06 31.75 -9.56
C ARG A 323 -11.61 33.20 -9.55
N ASP A 324 -12.41 34.07 -8.92
CA ASP A 324 -12.08 35.48 -8.74
C ASP A 324 -10.83 35.63 -7.87
N VAL A 325 -9.80 36.26 -8.44
CA VAL A 325 -8.49 36.47 -7.81
C VAL A 325 -8.57 37.51 -6.70
N GLU A 326 -9.30 38.60 -6.90
CA GLU A 326 -9.40 39.68 -5.92
C GLU A 326 -10.25 39.24 -4.73
N GLU A 327 -11.34 38.50 -4.98
CA GLU A 327 -12.12 37.87 -3.90
C GLU A 327 -11.25 36.90 -3.09
N ALA A 328 -10.45 36.06 -3.75
CA ALA A 328 -9.54 35.14 -3.07
C ALA A 328 -8.51 35.88 -2.20
N LYS A 329 -7.94 37.00 -2.68
CA LYS A 329 -7.01 37.82 -1.89
C LYS A 329 -7.70 38.44 -0.66
N GLN A 330 -8.88 39.05 -0.85
CA GLN A 330 -9.65 39.63 0.26
C GLN A 330 -10.04 38.58 1.29
N HIS A 331 -10.41 37.38 0.83
CA HIS A 331 -10.71 36.25 1.70
C HIS A 331 -9.52 35.88 2.60
N PHE A 332 -8.31 35.74 2.05
CA PHE A 332 -7.13 35.43 2.86
C PHE A 332 -6.70 36.58 3.77
N GLN A 333 -6.79 37.83 3.31
CA GLN A 333 -6.55 39.00 4.16
C GLN A 333 -7.46 38.99 5.39
N LYS A 334 -8.76 38.72 5.21
CA LYS A 334 -9.73 38.69 6.31
C LYS A 334 -9.55 37.49 7.23
N THR A 335 -9.37 36.30 6.66
CA THR A 335 -9.35 35.05 7.45
C THR A 335 -8.03 34.81 8.16
N LEU A 336 -6.91 35.26 7.60
CA LEU A 336 -5.58 35.06 8.17
C LEU A 336 -4.98 36.34 8.77
N GLY A 337 -5.61 37.50 8.59
CA GLY A 337 -5.12 38.78 9.09
C GLY A 337 -3.84 39.27 8.39
N VAL A 338 -3.59 38.84 7.16
CA VAL A 338 -2.35 39.12 6.41
C VAL A 338 -2.47 40.37 5.52
N PRO A 339 -1.40 41.16 5.34
CA PRO A 339 -1.42 42.32 4.45
C PRO A 339 -1.69 41.97 2.98
N MET A 340 -2.50 42.77 2.28
CA MET A 340 -2.80 42.59 0.85
C MET A 340 -1.53 42.57 -0.02
N ILE A 341 -0.52 43.38 0.34
CA ILE A 341 0.75 43.50 -0.38
C ILE A 341 1.51 42.16 -0.47
N TRP A 342 1.23 41.19 0.42
CA TRP A 342 1.84 39.85 0.37
C TRP A 342 1.34 38.99 -0.79
N MET A 343 0.24 39.39 -1.44
CA MET A 343 -0.43 38.65 -2.52
C MET A 343 -0.49 39.43 -3.83
N GLN A 344 -0.12 40.70 -3.83
CA GLN A 344 -0.33 41.59 -4.98
C GLN A 344 0.52 41.17 -6.18
N ASP A 345 1.74 40.71 -5.93
CA ASP A 345 2.73 40.24 -6.90
C ASP A 345 2.57 38.74 -7.26
N ALA A 346 1.53 38.06 -6.77
CA ALA A 346 1.38 36.60 -6.90
C ALA A 346 1.35 36.05 -8.34
N LEU A 347 1.01 36.92 -9.29
CA LEU A 347 0.86 36.61 -10.71
C LEU A 347 1.95 37.25 -11.58
N GLU A 348 2.92 37.96 -10.99
CA GLU A 348 4.06 38.50 -11.73
C GLU A 348 5.00 37.37 -12.16
N ASP A 349 5.40 37.33 -13.44
CA ASP A 349 6.19 36.23 -14.00
C ASP A 349 7.51 35.97 -13.25
N SER A 350 8.18 37.04 -12.80
CA SER A 350 9.41 36.96 -12.00
C SER A 350 9.17 36.24 -10.66
N VAL A 351 8.05 36.52 -9.99
CA VAL A 351 7.65 35.92 -8.72
C VAL A 351 7.20 34.49 -8.91
N VAL A 352 6.41 34.21 -9.95
CA VAL A 352 6.02 32.83 -10.29
C VAL A 352 7.26 31.98 -10.54
N LYS A 353 8.21 32.48 -11.34
CA LYS A 353 9.47 31.78 -11.62
C LYS A 353 10.31 31.57 -10.35
N ALA A 354 10.40 32.57 -9.49
CA ALA A 354 11.15 32.47 -8.23
C ALA A 354 10.52 31.43 -7.28
N ASP A 355 9.19 31.43 -7.13
CA ASP A 355 8.48 30.44 -6.33
C ASP A 355 8.62 29.03 -6.94
N SER A 356 8.53 28.88 -8.27
CA SER A 356 8.75 27.60 -8.95
C SER A 356 10.17 27.05 -8.76
N LEU A 357 11.19 27.92 -8.85
CA LEU A 357 12.57 27.53 -8.59
C LEU A 357 12.77 27.12 -7.13
N PHE A 358 12.12 27.84 -6.20
CA PHE A 358 12.14 27.48 -4.79
C PHE A 358 11.55 26.09 -4.54
N GLU A 359 10.38 25.78 -5.11
CA GLU A 359 9.77 24.46 -5.00
C GLU A 359 10.65 23.36 -5.65
N ALA A 360 11.23 23.62 -6.82
CA ALA A 360 12.12 22.66 -7.48
C ALA A 360 13.41 22.39 -6.66
N ASN A 361 13.94 23.41 -6.00
CA ASN A 361 15.09 23.27 -5.11
C ASN A 361 14.73 22.58 -3.79
N GLY A 362 13.45 22.60 -3.40
CA GLY A 362 12.93 21.94 -2.21
C GLY A 362 12.52 20.49 -2.41
N ASN A 363 12.63 19.94 -3.63
CA ASN A 363 12.20 18.60 -3.99
C ASN A 363 13.28 17.85 -4.79
N ILE A 364 13.23 16.51 -4.78
CA ILE A 364 14.08 15.70 -5.67
C ILE A 364 13.25 15.35 -6.90
N ILE A 365 13.74 15.72 -8.08
CA ILE A 365 13.14 15.40 -9.39
C ILE A 365 13.99 14.36 -10.13
N MET A 366 13.44 13.76 -11.20
CA MET A 366 14.11 12.72 -11.98
C MET A 366 15.49 13.15 -12.49
N GLU A 367 15.63 14.40 -12.96
CA GLU A 367 16.90 14.93 -13.47
C GLU A 367 18.00 15.00 -12.39
N ASP A 368 17.63 15.20 -11.12
CA ASP A 368 18.60 15.16 -10.03
C ASP A 368 19.17 13.74 -9.89
N ILE A 369 18.33 12.72 -10.08
CA ILE A 369 18.72 11.31 -9.97
C ILE A 369 19.57 10.88 -11.15
N ASP A 370 19.21 11.30 -12.36
CA ASP A 370 20.02 11.08 -13.57
C ASP A 370 21.42 11.73 -13.46
N ALA A 371 21.54 12.81 -12.69
CA ALA A 371 22.80 13.53 -12.47
C ALA A 371 23.70 12.89 -11.40
N ILE A 372 23.23 11.90 -10.64
CA ILE A 372 23.98 11.27 -9.55
C ILE A 372 24.25 9.79 -9.80
N THR A 373 24.93 9.14 -8.86
CA THR A 373 25.22 7.69 -8.87
C THR A 373 24.55 7.00 -7.68
N PRO A 374 23.27 6.58 -7.79
CA PRO A 374 22.54 5.95 -6.69
C PRO A 374 23.14 4.60 -6.28
N ASN A 375 23.63 4.50 -5.05
CA ASN A 375 24.39 3.36 -4.54
C ASN A 375 23.66 2.54 -3.47
N ALA A 376 22.56 3.02 -2.91
CA ALA A 376 21.70 2.24 -2.02
C ALA A 376 21.18 1.00 -2.76
N ARG A 377 21.60 -0.20 -2.33
CA ARG A 377 21.28 -1.47 -3.02
C ARG A 377 19.79 -1.77 -3.03
N MET A 378 19.15 -1.51 -1.90
CA MET A 378 17.70 -1.58 -1.74
C MET A 378 17.15 -0.21 -1.33
N ILE A 379 16.06 0.21 -1.96
CA ILE A 379 15.38 1.47 -1.65
C ILE A 379 13.89 1.21 -1.39
N ILE A 380 13.39 1.66 -0.25
CA ILE A 380 11.96 1.59 0.09
C ILE A 380 11.39 2.99 -0.11
N PHE A 381 10.54 3.16 -1.11
CA PHE A 381 9.75 4.36 -1.32
C PHE A 381 8.36 4.16 -0.72
N ASP A 382 8.20 4.55 0.54
CA ASP A 382 6.89 4.72 1.16
C ASP A 382 6.27 6.06 0.73
N ASN A 383 6.20 6.22 -0.60
CA ASN A 383 5.81 7.43 -1.28
C ASN A 383 4.68 7.11 -2.26
N CYS A 384 3.78 8.07 -2.39
CA CYS A 384 2.73 8.01 -3.41
C CYS A 384 3.36 8.09 -4.82
N TYR A 385 2.83 7.32 -5.77
CA TYR A 385 3.12 7.41 -7.22
C TYR A 385 4.57 7.20 -7.68
N ASN A 386 5.58 7.13 -6.80
CA ASN A 386 6.99 6.97 -7.23
C ASN A 386 7.25 5.64 -7.99
N GLY A 387 6.34 4.67 -7.89
CA GLY A 387 6.34 3.42 -8.64
C GLY A 387 5.27 3.34 -9.73
N ALA A 388 4.80 4.49 -10.26
CA ALA A 388 3.78 4.59 -11.30
C ALA A 388 4.27 4.10 -12.69
N PHE A 389 4.71 2.85 -12.78
CA PHE A 389 5.25 2.25 -14.00
C PHE A 389 4.27 2.25 -15.19
N GLN A 390 2.98 2.46 -14.95
CA GLN A 390 1.96 2.62 -15.99
C GLN A 390 2.07 3.92 -16.80
N ASP A 391 2.77 4.94 -16.28
CA ASP A 391 2.94 6.24 -16.93
C ASP A 391 4.12 6.25 -17.93
N GLY A 392 4.86 5.14 -18.05
CA GLY A 392 6.02 5.00 -18.92
C GLY A 392 7.30 5.60 -18.33
N ASP A 393 7.18 6.71 -17.60
CA ASP A 393 8.27 7.36 -16.87
C ASP A 393 7.92 7.52 -15.39
N TYR A 394 8.83 7.16 -14.50
CA TYR A 394 8.51 7.03 -13.07
C TYR A 394 9.75 7.03 -12.17
N MET A 395 9.62 7.69 -11.01
CA MET A 395 10.75 8.06 -10.13
C MET A 395 11.65 6.89 -9.72
N SER A 396 11.09 5.79 -9.22
CA SER A 396 11.90 4.65 -8.75
C SER A 396 12.71 4.00 -9.88
N GLY A 397 12.25 4.12 -11.12
CA GLY A 397 12.98 3.64 -12.30
C GLY A 397 14.34 4.35 -12.44
N HIS A 398 14.40 5.67 -12.25
CA HIS A 398 15.65 6.44 -12.41
C HIS A 398 16.72 6.02 -11.40
N TYR A 399 16.33 5.65 -10.18
CA TYR A 399 17.28 5.10 -9.19
C TYR A 399 17.82 3.75 -9.64
N ILE A 400 16.92 2.83 -9.99
CA ILE A 400 17.27 1.43 -10.27
C ILE A 400 18.01 1.30 -11.59
N PHE A 401 17.71 2.11 -12.61
CA PHE A 401 18.40 2.08 -13.90
C PHE A 401 19.61 3.04 -13.97
N GLY A 402 19.87 3.82 -12.91
CA GLY A 402 21.04 4.68 -12.80
C GLY A 402 22.36 3.91 -12.74
N ASN A 403 23.47 4.64 -12.92
CA ASN A 403 24.82 4.08 -13.08
C ASN A 403 25.46 3.57 -11.76
N GLY A 404 24.81 3.75 -10.62
CA GLY A 404 25.30 3.28 -9.33
C GLY A 404 24.88 1.86 -8.99
N LYS A 405 24.95 1.47 -7.72
CA LYS A 405 24.73 0.11 -7.21
C LYS A 405 23.28 -0.23 -6.83
N SER A 406 22.31 0.64 -7.06
CA SER A 406 20.90 0.33 -6.75
C SER A 406 20.36 -0.85 -7.58
N ILE A 407 19.79 -1.84 -6.90
CA ILE A 407 19.32 -3.11 -7.48
C ILE A 407 17.81 -3.27 -7.37
N VAL A 408 17.22 -2.92 -6.23
CA VAL A 408 15.80 -3.19 -5.99
C VAL A 408 15.14 -2.04 -5.27
N ALA A 409 13.92 -1.70 -5.69
CA ALA A 409 13.08 -0.73 -5.02
C ALA A 409 11.71 -1.31 -4.71
N MET A 410 11.15 -0.96 -3.55
CA MET A 410 9.72 -1.06 -3.27
C MET A 410 9.09 0.30 -3.53
N ALA A 411 8.04 0.39 -4.33
CA ALA A 411 7.39 1.67 -4.66
C ALA A 411 5.89 1.49 -4.96
N ASN A 412 5.13 2.60 -4.93
CA ASN A 412 3.68 2.56 -5.11
C ASN A 412 3.23 3.15 -6.46
N SER A 413 2.29 2.49 -7.13
CA SER A 413 1.74 2.93 -8.43
C SER A 413 0.74 4.08 -8.32
N ILE A 414 0.15 4.25 -7.13
CA ILE A 414 -0.80 5.31 -6.80
C ILE A 414 -0.56 5.86 -5.38
N ASN A 415 -1.53 6.61 -4.83
CA ASN A 415 -1.48 7.13 -3.47
C ASN A 415 -1.48 6.00 -2.43
N VAL A 416 -0.64 6.16 -1.40
CA VAL A 416 -0.47 5.22 -0.27
C VAL A 416 -0.76 5.95 1.05
N LEU A 417 -1.28 5.22 2.04
CA LEU A 417 -1.51 5.74 3.38
C LEU A 417 -0.18 5.91 4.13
N GLN A 418 0.04 7.09 4.73
CA GLN A 418 1.28 7.46 5.42
C GLN A 418 1.48 6.78 6.79
N ASP A 419 0.63 5.83 7.13
CA ASP A 419 0.66 5.09 8.39
C ASP A 419 0.85 3.59 8.14
N VAL A 420 1.21 3.15 6.93
CA VAL A 420 1.49 1.74 6.63
C VAL A 420 2.75 1.28 7.37
N TRP A 421 2.78 0.01 7.81
CA TRP A 421 3.95 -0.58 8.46
C TRP A 421 4.94 -1.12 7.44
N THR A 422 5.67 -0.22 6.79
CA THR A 422 6.59 -0.56 5.70
C THR A 422 7.84 -1.34 6.12
N THR A 423 8.10 -1.41 7.44
CA THR A 423 9.24 -2.12 8.03
C THR A 423 8.85 -3.49 8.60
N ASN A 424 7.63 -3.96 8.37
CA ASN A 424 7.20 -5.29 8.82
C ASN A 424 8.20 -6.35 8.31
N LEU A 425 8.68 -7.23 9.19
CA LEU A 425 9.64 -8.30 8.85
C LEU A 425 10.94 -7.85 8.13
N ILE A 426 11.34 -6.57 8.20
CA ILE A 426 12.51 -6.05 7.48
C ILE A 426 13.84 -6.71 7.90
N GLY A 427 13.91 -7.22 9.14
CA GLY A 427 15.00 -8.01 9.68
C GLY A 427 15.24 -9.33 8.95
N LEU A 428 14.27 -9.85 8.19
CA LEU A 428 14.51 -11.01 7.33
C LEU A 428 15.58 -10.73 6.26
N LEU A 429 15.73 -9.47 5.84
CA LEU A 429 16.72 -9.07 4.83
C LEU A 429 18.16 -9.33 5.30
N GLN A 430 18.49 -9.10 6.58
CA GLN A 430 19.82 -9.41 7.12
C GLN A 430 20.11 -10.91 7.24
N HIS A 431 19.06 -11.74 7.17
CA HIS A 431 19.15 -13.21 7.16
C HIS A 431 19.21 -13.81 5.75
N GLY A 432 19.41 -12.96 4.73
CA GLY A 432 19.54 -13.39 3.34
C GLY A 432 18.22 -13.83 2.72
N VAL A 433 17.09 -13.43 3.30
CA VAL A 433 15.78 -13.58 2.66
C VAL A 433 15.73 -12.62 1.47
N ARG A 434 15.33 -13.14 0.31
CA ARG A 434 15.18 -12.39 -0.94
C ARG A 434 14.13 -11.30 -0.76
N ALA A 435 14.38 -10.14 -1.36
CA ALA A 435 13.48 -8.98 -1.31
C ALA A 435 12.04 -9.34 -1.70
N GLY A 436 11.86 -10.20 -2.71
CA GLY A 436 10.55 -10.68 -3.16
C GLY A 436 9.82 -11.52 -2.11
N ILE A 437 10.52 -12.38 -1.35
CA ILE A 437 9.90 -13.18 -0.28
C ILE A 437 9.47 -12.26 0.88
N TRP A 438 10.33 -11.34 1.29
CA TRP A 438 9.99 -10.32 2.28
C TRP A 438 8.78 -9.48 1.86
N PHE A 439 8.75 -9.09 0.58
CA PHE A 439 7.72 -8.23 0.01
C PHE A 439 6.31 -8.82 0.07
N LYS A 440 6.16 -10.15 0.08
CA LYS A 440 4.85 -10.82 0.24
C LYS A 440 4.08 -10.38 1.50
N HIS A 441 4.78 -9.87 2.50
CA HIS A 441 4.19 -9.39 3.76
C HIS A 441 4.01 -7.86 3.82
N GLN A 442 4.35 -7.14 2.75
CA GLN A 442 4.18 -5.68 2.61
C GLN A 442 3.05 -5.29 1.66
N ALA A 443 2.66 -6.20 0.78
CA ALA A 443 1.91 -5.88 -0.42
C ALA A 443 0.49 -5.35 -0.17
N PHE A 444 0.24 -4.14 -0.67
CA PHE A 444 -1.10 -3.67 -1.06
C PHE A 444 -1.28 -3.80 -2.58
N LEU A 445 -2.46 -3.41 -3.07
CA LEU A 445 -2.75 -3.42 -4.50
C LEU A 445 -1.81 -2.48 -5.27
N GLU A 446 -1.47 -1.34 -4.68
CA GLU A 446 -0.61 -0.31 -5.25
C GLU A 446 0.89 -0.53 -5.05
N THR A 447 1.31 -1.44 -4.17
CA THR A 447 2.73 -1.62 -3.81
C THR A 447 3.39 -2.66 -4.71
N HIS A 448 4.57 -2.35 -5.24
CA HIS A 448 5.31 -3.18 -6.21
C HIS A 448 6.80 -3.21 -5.94
N ILE A 449 7.47 -4.26 -6.44
CA ILE A 449 8.92 -4.31 -6.54
C ILE A 449 9.34 -3.89 -7.95
N ILE A 450 10.30 -2.96 -8.02
CA ILE A 450 10.96 -2.50 -9.24
C ILE A 450 12.41 -2.98 -9.19
N GLY A 451 12.88 -3.62 -10.25
CA GLY A 451 14.21 -4.22 -10.33
C GLY A 451 14.23 -5.72 -10.06
N ASP A 452 15.27 -6.21 -9.39
CA ASP A 452 15.51 -7.64 -9.15
C ASP A 452 14.90 -8.08 -7.80
N PRO A 453 13.79 -8.83 -7.78
CA PRO A 453 13.17 -9.28 -6.55
C PRO A 453 13.96 -10.41 -5.87
N THR A 454 14.91 -11.03 -6.57
CA THR A 454 15.73 -12.12 -6.03
C THR A 454 17.00 -11.60 -5.35
N PHE A 455 17.21 -10.28 -5.31
CA PHE A 455 18.29 -9.69 -4.53
C PHE A 455 18.17 -10.08 -3.06
N ALA A 456 19.28 -10.49 -2.46
CA ALA A 456 19.40 -10.84 -1.06
C ALA A 456 20.73 -10.33 -0.53
N PHE A 457 20.72 -9.80 0.70
CA PHE A 457 21.95 -9.49 1.39
C PHE A 457 22.66 -10.79 1.82
N SER A 458 23.98 -10.73 1.94
CA SER A 458 24.80 -11.85 2.39
C SER A 458 24.56 -12.14 3.87
N ALA A 459 24.32 -13.42 4.19
CA ALA A 459 23.95 -13.87 5.53
C ALA A 459 24.66 -15.18 5.93
N GLY A 460 24.25 -15.74 7.07
CA GLY A 460 24.73 -17.03 7.58
C GLY A 460 24.29 -18.23 6.73
N PRO A 461 24.66 -19.46 7.12
CA PRO A 461 24.44 -20.66 6.30
C PRO A 461 22.98 -21.15 6.26
N THR A 462 22.10 -20.61 7.11
CA THR A 462 20.69 -21.04 7.18
C THR A 462 19.89 -20.50 6.00
N ASP A 463 19.32 -21.38 5.19
CA ASP A 463 18.48 -20.99 4.05
C ASP A 463 17.01 -20.77 4.47
N TYR A 464 16.72 -19.56 4.93
CA TYR A 464 15.36 -19.15 5.27
C TYR A 464 14.44 -19.01 4.04
N ASN A 465 14.97 -18.80 2.83
CA ASN A 465 14.17 -18.70 1.62
C ASN A 465 13.45 -20.04 1.37
N THR A 466 14.20 -21.14 1.40
CA THR A 466 13.63 -22.49 1.27
C THR A 466 12.66 -22.80 2.39
N ALA A 467 12.96 -22.42 3.63
CA ALA A 467 12.06 -22.64 4.76
C ALA A 467 10.70 -21.94 4.55
N ILE A 468 10.71 -20.66 4.20
CA ILE A 468 9.50 -19.85 4.01
C ILE A 468 8.66 -20.34 2.82
N VAL A 469 9.29 -20.84 1.75
CA VAL A 469 8.58 -21.26 0.53
C VAL A 469 8.05 -22.70 0.62
N ASN A 470 8.81 -23.61 1.22
CA ASN A 470 8.55 -25.06 1.13
C ASN A 470 8.06 -25.71 2.43
N LEU A 471 8.19 -25.05 3.59
CA LEU A 471 7.90 -25.68 4.90
C LEU A 471 6.62 -25.15 5.55
N ASP A 472 5.67 -24.66 4.73
CA ASP A 472 4.32 -24.34 5.19
C ASP A 472 3.71 -25.53 5.95
N GLY A 473 3.08 -25.26 7.11
CA GLY A 473 2.49 -26.29 7.98
C GLY A 473 3.48 -27.16 8.79
N LYS A 474 4.81 -26.99 8.63
CA LYS A 474 5.82 -27.72 9.44
C LYS A 474 6.03 -27.07 10.80
N GLN A 475 5.11 -27.31 11.73
CA GLN A 475 5.08 -26.59 13.01
C GLN A 475 6.36 -26.66 13.86
N ALA A 476 7.12 -27.76 13.82
CA ALA A 476 8.32 -27.90 14.65
C ALA A 476 9.36 -26.78 14.42
N ILE A 477 9.65 -26.45 13.14
CA ILE A 477 10.64 -25.43 12.79
C ILE A 477 10.15 -24.05 13.20
N TRP A 478 8.88 -23.73 12.96
CA TRP A 478 8.30 -22.45 13.34
C TRP A 478 8.27 -22.29 14.86
N SER A 479 7.87 -23.33 15.60
CA SER A 479 7.90 -23.34 17.07
C SER A 479 9.32 -23.18 17.65
N ASP A 480 10.35 -23.68 16.96
CA ASP A 480 11.73 -23.48 17.38
C ASP A 480 12.21 -22.05 17.09
N LEU A 481 11.82 -21.44 15.98
CA LEU A 481 12.14 -20.04 15.67
C LEU A 481 11.49 -19.06 16.65
N LEU A 482 10.34 -19.38 17.25
CA LEU A 482 9.74 -18.58 18.33
C LEU A 482 10.66 -18.44 19.56
N LYS A 483 11.62 -19.34 19.75
CA LYS A 483 12.58 -19.32 20.87
C LYS A 483 13.85 -18.56 20.52
N SER A 484 13.99 -18.09 19.28
CA SER A 484 15.18 -17.35 18.84
C SER A 484 15.25 -15.98 19.51
N ASN A 485 16.46 -15.46 19.74
CA ASN A 485 16.65 -14.07 20.20
C ASN A 485 16.71 -13.11 19.00
N ASP A 486 15.71 -13.19 18.11
CA ASP A 486 15.63 -12.39 16.89
C ASP A 486 14.17 -12.03 16.61
N ALA A 487 13.89 -10.73 16.57
CA ALA A 487 12.53 -10.22 16.51
C ALA A 487 11.79 -10.72 15.25
N ASP A 488 12.42 -10.64 14.08
CA ASP A 488 11.74 -10.93 12.83
C ASP A 488 11.75 -12.42 12.47
N LEU A 489 12.67 -13.22 13.04
CA LEU A 489 12.55 -14.69 13.02
C LEU A 489 11.41 -15.19 13.91
N GLN A 490 11.18 -14.58 15.08
CA GLN A 490 9.98 -14.86 15.88
C GLN A 490 8.73 -14.45 15.11
N ALA A 491 8.71 -13.25 14.53
CA ALA A 491 7.55 -12.72 13.82
C ALA A 491 7.17 -13.57 12.60
N ILE A 492 8.12 -13.96 11.72
CA ILE A 492 7.78 -14.84 10.58
C ILE A 492 7.23 -16.19 11.03
N ALA A 493 7.72 -16.73 12.16
CA ALA A 493 7.16 -17.94 12.72
C ALA A 493 5.70 -17.76 13.16
N LEU A 494 5.35 -16.62 13.76
CA LEU A 494 3.96 -16.29 14.09
C LEU A 494 3.08 -16.23 12.83
N TYR A 495 3.55 -15.57 11.75
CA TYR A 495 2.83 -15.52 10.47
C TYR A 495 2.58 -16.94 9.94
N LYS A 496 3.61 -17.79 9.89
CA LYS A 496 3.50 -19.17 9.40
C LYS A 496 2.61 -20.06 10.25
N ILE A 497 2.61 -19.87 11.58
CA ILE A 497 1.72 -20.59 12.49
C ILE A 497 0.29 -20.11 12.32
N ALA A 498 0.06 -18.79 12.24
CA ALA A 498 -1.28 -18.22 12.06
C ALA A 498 -1.90 -18.60 10.72
N GLU A 499 -1.11 -18.61 9.63
CA GLU A 499 -1.55 -19.11 8.31
C GLU A 499 -2.00 -20.58 8.37
N ALA A 500 -1.28 -21.42 9.13
CA ALA A 500 -1.58 -22.85 9.23
C ALA A 500 -2.70 -23.19 10.23
N GLN A 501 -2.81 -22.45 11.33
CA GLN A 501 -3.72 -22.76 12.45
C GLN A 501 -4.97 -21.87 12.49
N ASN A 502 -4.97 -20.73 11.78
CA ASN A 502 -6.04 -19.73 11.83
C ASN A 502 -6.39 -19.35 13.28
N GLU A 503 -7.66 -19.38 13.68
CA GLU A 503 -8.13 -19.02 15.03
C GLU A 503 -7.44 -19.81 16.16
N ALA A 504 -6.97 -21.04 15.91
CA ALA A 504 -6.27 -21.82 16.93
C ALA A 504 -4.93 -21.20 17.37
N SER A 505 -4.36 -20.30 16.55
CA SER A 505 -3.16 -19.53 16.91
C SER A 505 -3.45 -18.33 17.83
N SER A 506 -4.71 -17.96 18.04
CA SER A 506 -5.13 -16.76 18.77
C SER A 506 -4.49 -16.66 20.16
N LYS A 507 -4.49 -17.75 20.93
CA LYS A 507 -3.90 -17.77 22.26
C LYS A 507 -2.39 -17.51 22.21
N LEU A 508 -1.67 -18.16 21.29
CA LEU A 508 -0.23 -17.97 21.10
C LEU A 508 0.09 -16.51 20.77
N LEU A 509 -0.68 -15.89 19.88
CA LEU A 509 -0.49 -14.49 19.49
C LEU A 509 -0.72 -13.56 20.68
N LYS A 510 -1.78 -13.79 21.46
CA LYS A 510 -2.03 -13.04 22.70
C LYS A 510 -0.90 -13.21 23.71
N ASP A 511 -0.48 -14.45 23.96
CA ASP A 511 0.62 -14.73 24.89
C ASP A 511 1.90 -14.02 24.40
N THR A 512 2.19 -14.07 23.10
CA THR A 512 3.36 -13.39 22.51
C THR A 512 3.28 -11.88 22.72
N TYR A 513 2.10 -11.27 22.52
CA TYR A 513 1.90 -9.84 22.71
C TYR A 513 2.31 -9.38 24.12
N TYR A 514 1.96 -10.13 25.16
CA TYR A 514 2.25 -9.75 26.56
C TYR A 514 3.66 -10.11 27.06
N HIS A 515 4.36 -11.02 26.39
CA HIS A 515 5.60 -11.60 26.95
C HIS A 515 6.85 -11.40 26.09
N THR A 516 6.72 -10.94 24.83
CA THR A 516 7.91 -10.65 24.00
C THR A 516 8.52 -9.30 24.37
N ASP A 517 9.86 -9.26 24.44
CA ASP A 517 10.61 -8.02 24.67
C ASP A 517 10.72 -7.16 23.39
N PHE A 518 10.40 -7.73 22.21
CA PHE A 518 10.52 -7.04 20.94
C PHE A 518 9.24 -6.31 20.53
N ALA A 519 9.31 -4.99 20.38
CA ALA A 519 8.23 -4.17 19.87
C ALA A 519 7.74 -4.60 18.48
N SER A 520 8.65 -5.00 17.57
CA SER A 520 8.24 -5.47 16.23
C SER A 520 7.51 -6.82 16.27
N THR A 521 7.96 -7.78 17.09
CA THR A 521 7.27 -9.06 17.29
C THR A 521 5.88 -8.86 17.90
N ARG A 522 5.78 -7.96 18.88
CA ARG A 522 4.50 -7.59 19.49
C ARG A 522 3.55 -6.95 18.47
N ALA A 523 4.05 -6.09 17.59
CA ALA A 523 3.27 -5.50 16.49
C ALA A 523 2.80 -6.55 15.46
N ALA A 524 3.61 -7.57 15.19
CA ALA A 524 3.22 -8.70 14.33
C ALA A 524 2.08 -9.51 14.97
N ALA A 525 2.20 -9.84 16.27
CA ALA A 525 1.16 -10.53 17.02
C ALA A 525 -0.17 -9.74 17.04
N PHE A 526 -0.10 -8.44 17.31
CA PHE A 526 -1.25 -7.53 17.26
C PHE A 526 -1.91 -7.51 15.87
N THR A 527 -1.11 -7.41 14.81
CA THR A 527 -1.60 -7.39 13.42
C THR A 527 -2.26 -8.70 13.02
N LEU A 528 -1.72 -9.85 13.46
CA LEU A 528 -2.32 -11.16 13.20
C LEU A 528 -3.62 -11.33 13.99
N LEU A 529 -3.66 -10.93 15.27
CA LEU A 529 -4.88 -10.93 16.08
C LEU A 529 -5.99 -10.07 15.47
N SER A 530 -5.65 -8.90 14.91
CA SER A 530 -6.64 -8.02 14.27
C SER A 530 -7.25 -8.65 13.01
N LYS A 531 -6.52 -9.52 12.31
CA LYS A 531 -7.05 -10.29 11.17
C LYS A 531 -7.97 -11.42 11.63
N LEU A 532 -7.59 -12.14 12.69
CA LEU A 532 -8.39 -13.23 13.26
C LEU A 532 -9.68 -12.71 13.93
N ASN A 533 -9.60 -11.54 14.55
CA ASN A 533 -10.72 -10.87 15.22
C ASN A 533 -11.44 -11.73 16.28
N THR A 534 -10.67 -12.52 17.03
CA THR A 534 -11.15 -13.40 18.11
C THR A 534 -11.38 -12.60 19.41
N PRO A 535 -12.03 -13.18 20.44
CA PRO A 535 -12.15 -12.53 21.74
C PRO A 535 -10.81 -12.13 22.39
N ASP A 536 -9.73 -12.86 22.09
CA ASP A 536 -8.38 -12.50 22.55
C ASP A 536 -7.92 -11.15 21.98
N PHE A 537 -8.31 -10.82 20.75
CA PHE A 537 -7.98 -9.54 20.15
C PHE A 537 -8.65 -8.39 20.89
N ALA A 538 -9.92 -8.52 21.30
CA ALA A 538 -10.61 -7.47 22.07
C ALA A 538 -9.93 -7.21 23.43
N ILE A 539 -9.35 -8.23 24.06
CA ILE A 539 -8.56 -8.08 25.28
C ILE A 539 -7.28 -7.30 24.98
N VAL A 540 -6.48 -7.76 24.01
CA VAL A 540 -5.24 -7.08 23.60
C VAL A 540 -5.49 -5.65 23.14
N LEU A 541 -6.58 -5.40 22.41
CA LEU A 541 -6.90 -4.10 21.85
C LEU A 541 -7.14 -3.03 22.94
N LYS A 542 -7.71 -3.40 24.09
CA LYS A 542 -7.88 -2.48 25.23
C LYS A 542 -6.54 -2.03 25.79
N ASP A 543 -5.62 -2.97 25.97
CA ASP A 543 -4.32 -2.71 26.56
C ASP A 543 -3.35 -2.06 25.55
N ALA A 544 -3.53 -2.35 24.26
CA ALA A 544 -2.72 -1.81 23.17
C ALA A 544 -2.82 -0.30 22.99
N VAL A 545 -3.86 0.34 23.53
CA VAL A 545 -4.00 1.80 23.56
C VAL A 545 -2.90 2.47 24.38
N ASP A 546 -2.29 1.76 25.33
CA ASP A 546 -1.21 2.23 26.20
C ASP A 546 0.11 1.45 25.98
N ASP A 547 0.24 0.72 24.86
CA ASP A 547 1.46 -0.02 24.52
C ASP A 547 2.71 0.89 24.50
N PRO A 548 3.89 0.47 24.99
CA PRO A 548 5.09 1.31 24.94
C PRO A 548 5.54 1.67 23.51
N TYR A 549 5.21 0.84 22.52
CA TYR A 549 5.49 1.11 21.12
C TYR A 549 4.39 1.98 20.50
N GLU A 550 4.72 3.22 20.16
CA GLU A 550 3.77 4.21 19.63
C GLU A 550 3.00 3.72 18.40
N TYR A 551 3.64 2.95 17.52
CA TYR A 551 2.96 2.37 16.36
C TYR A 551 1.76 1.49 16.78
N ILE A 552 1.89 0.67 17.82
CA ILE A 552 0.80 -0.18 18.32
C ILE A 552 -0.32 0.69 18.90
N ARG A 553 -0.01 1.69 19.74
CA ARG A 553 -1.02 2.64 20.27
C ARG A 553 -1.80 3.31 19.16
N ARG A 554 -1.08 3.85 18.16
CA ARG A 554 -1.64 4.52 17.00
C ARG A 554 -2.59 3.62 16.21
N LYS A 555 -2.25 2.34 16.05
CA LYS A 555 -3.11 1.35 15.37
C LYS A 555 -4.29 0.91 16.22
N ALA A 556 -4.09 0.69 17.52
CA ALA A 556 -5.16 0.34 18.46
C ALA A 556 -6.26 1.40 18.47
N VAL A 557 -5.89 2.68 18.56
CA VAL A 557 -6.84 3.81 18.53
C VAL A 557 -7.67 3.85 17.24
N ASN A 558 -7.05 3.63 16.09
CA ASN A 558 -7.78 3.59 14.81
C ASN A 558 -8.76 2.42 14.78
N ILE A 559 -8.29 1.22 15.13
CA ILE A 559 -9.11 0.02 15.11
C ILE A 559 -10.29 0.15 16.08
N ILE A 560 -10.10 0.69 17.29
CA ILE A 560 -11.22 0.93 18.21
C ILE A 560 -12.27 1.85 17.58
N GLY A 561 -11.84 2.92 16.88
CA GLY A 561 -12.73 3.80 16.14
C GLY A 561 -13.55 3.05 15.07
N ASP A 562 -12.98 2.03 14.44
CA ASP A 562 -13.65 1.17 13.46
C ASP A 562 -14.55 0.10 14.09
N PHE A 563 -14.30 -0.29 15.34
CA PHE A 563 -15.19 -1.15 16.12
C PHE A 563 -16.44 -0.39 16.56
N GLY A 564 -16.26 0.80 17.15
CA GLY A 564 -17.32 1.67 17.63
C GLY A 564 -18.02 1.21 18.92
N ASN A 565 -17.53 0.14 19.57
CA ASN A 565 -18.13 -0.36 20.81
C ASN A 565 -17.88 0.58 21.98
N ASP A 566 -18.93 0.87 22.75
CA ASP A 566 -18.86 1.76 23.90
C ASP A 566 -17.91 1.29 25.02
N GLU A 567 -17.57 -0.01 25.06
CA GLU A 567 -16.66 -0.57 26.08
C GLU A 567 -15.23 -0.03 26.00
N PHE A 568 -14.83 0.51 24.84
CA PHE A 568 -13.50 1.09 24.65
C PHE A 568 -13.45 2.60 24.94
N ILE A 569 -14.60 3.24 25.20
CA ILE A 569 -14.66 4.69 25.47
C ILE A 569 -13.76 5.08 26.65
N PRO A 570 -13.76 4.38 27.80
CA PRO A 570 -12.91 4.76 28.92
C PRO A 570 -11.42 4.79 28.58
N VAL A 571 -10.91 3.74 27.91
CA VAL A 571 -9.48 3.66 27.53
C VAL A 571 -9.11 4.69 26.44
N LEU A 572 -10.01 4.96 25.48
CA LEU A 572 -9.78 6.02 24.49
C LEU A 572 -9.75 7.42 25.13
N VAL A 573 -10.67 7.69 26.04
CA VAL A 573 -10.71 8.99 26.74
C VAL A 573 -9.46 9.15 27.60
N GLN A 574 -9.09 8.12 28.36
CA GLN A 574 -7.84 8.14 29.14
C GLN A 574 -6.63 8.44 28.24
N SER A 575 -6.47 7.74 27.12
CA SER A 575 -5.38 7.97 26.16
C SER A 575 -5.38 9.39 25.58
N ALA A 576 -6.56 9.94 25.25
CA ALA A 576 -6.70 11.33 24.78
C ALA A 576 -6.31 12.37 25.83
N LEU A 577 -6.37 12.01 27.12
CA LEU A 577 -5.86 12.84 28.19
C LEU A 577 -4.36 12.61 28.37
N GLU A 578 -3.88 11.38 28.41
CA GLU A 578 -2.53 11.06 28.87
C GLU A 578 -1.45 11.11 27.77
N ASP A 579 -1.74 10.71 26.52
CA ASP A 579 -0.76 10.59 25.43
C ASP A 579 -0.57 11.90 24.62
N TRP A 580 -0.71 13.05 25.30
CA TRP A 580 -0.58 14.39 24.68
C TRP A 580 0.76 14.64 23.93
N PRO A 581 1.91 14.04 24.27
CA PRO A 581 3.14 14.22 23.51
C PRO A 581 3.13 13.53 22.15
N SER A 582 2.32 12.46 21.99
CA SER A 582 2.31 11.66 20.76
C SER A 582 1.36 12.27 19.72
N LYS A 583 1.85 13.25 18.97
CA LYS A 583 1.07 14.00 17.97
C LYS A 583 0.30 13.09 17.00
N ARG A 584 0.91 11.99 16.54
CA ARG A 584 0.26 11.03 15.62
C ARG A 584 -0.84 10.20 16.30
N VAL A 585 -0.61 9.68 17.50
CA VAL A 585 -1.67 9.02 18.29
C VAL A 585 -2.82 10.00 18.55
N MET A 586 -2.51 11.23 18.97
CA MET A 586 -3.52 12.28 19.20
C MET A 586 -4.32 12.65 17.95
N TYR A 587 -3.70 12.68 16.77
CA TYR A 587 -4.40 12.90 15.49
C TYR A 587 -5.46 11.81 15.25
N ASN A 588 -5.07 10.55 15.46
CA ASN A 588 -5.96 9.40 15.31
C ASN A 588 -7.04 9.37 16.40
N LEU A 589 -6.69 9.62 17.66
CA LEU A 589 -7.62 9.69 18.80
C LEU A 589 -8.73 10.72 18.55
N ASN A 590 -8.32 11.91 18.13
CA ASN A 590 -9.23 12.99 17.80
C ASN A 590 -10.23 12.64 16.70
N THR A 591 -9.87 11.70 15.81
CA THR A 591 -10.74 11.21 14.74
C THR A 591 -11.61 10.08 15.24
N SER A 592 -11.02 9.04 15.86
CA SER A 592 -11.73 7.89 16.41
C SER A 592 -12.79 8.26 17.45
N LEU A 593 -12.52 9.23 18.34
CA LEU A 593 -13.52 9.72 19.30
C LEU A 593 -14.80 10.23 18.62
N THR A 594 -14.72 10.75 17.39
CA THR A 594 -15.89 11.21 16.64
C THR A 594 -16.74 10.07 16.09
N PHE A 595 -16.19 8.86 16.02
CA PHE A 595 -16.88 7.65 15.55
C PHE A 595 -17.61 6.92 16.68
N MET A 596 -17.14 7.12 17.93
CA MET A 596 -17.75 6.55 19.13
C MET A 596 -19.07 7.22 19.50
N ASN A 597 -19.80 6.62 20.45
CA ASN A 597 -20.97 7.23 21.06
C ASN A 597 -20.61 8.55 21.77
N SER A 598 -20.96 9.67 21.14
CA SER A 598 -20.53 11.00 21.56
C SER A 598 -21.06 11.40 22.94
N ASP A 599 -22.30 11.03 23.28
CA ASP A 599 -22.87 11.34 24.59
C ASP A 599 -22.08 10.67 25.71
N ARG A 600 -21.69 9.40 25.49
CA ARG A 600 -20.86 8.66 26.45
C ARG A 600 -19.45 9.22 26.54
N VAL A 601 -18.81 9.56 25.41
CA VAL A 601 -17.50 10.23 25.41
C VAL A 601 -17.55 11.55 26.19
N ILE A 602 -18.58 12.38 25.96
CA ILE A 602 -18.75 13.65 26.67
C ILE A 602 -18.92 13.42 28.17
N ASN A 603 -19.70 12.42 28.57
CA ASN A 603 -19.91 12.10 29.99
C ASN A 603 -18.63 11.62 30.66
N GLU A 604 -17.83 10.79 29.99
CA GLU A 604 -16.54 10.31 30.49
C GLU A 604 -15.52 11.45 30.63
N LEU A 605 -15.48 12.37 29.67
CA LEU A 605 -14.66 13.59 29.75
C LEU A 605 -15.10 14.50 30.90
N LYS A 606 -16.42 14.65 31.12
CA LYS A 606 -16.95 15.41 32.26
C LYS A 606 -16.60 14.77 33.60
N ALA A 607 -16.63 13.44 33.68
CA ALA A 607 -16.18 12.72 34.87
C ALA A 607 -14.68 12.98 35.14
N SER A 608 -13.87 13.01 34.08
CA SER A 608 -12.43 13.31 34.16
C SER A 608 -12.11 14.70 34.74
N LEU A 609 -13.02 15.69 34.61
CA LEU A 609 -12.85 17.01 35.25
C LEU A 609 -12.82 16.96 36.78
N GLN A 610 -13.36 15.89 37.38
CA GLN A 610 -13.36 15.68 38.82
C GLN A 610 -12.11 14.93 39.31
N ASN A 611 -11.28 14.40 38.41
CA ASN A 611 -10.04 13.70 38.77
C ASN A 611 -8.97 14.73 39.20
N PRO A 612 -8.45 14.66 40.44
CA PRO A 612 -7.39 15.56 40.93
C PRO A 612 -6.13 15.56 40.05
N GLY A 613 -5.80 14.43 39.42
CA GLY A 613 -4.66 14.29 38.52
C GLY A 613 -4.75 15.15 37.26
N PHE A 614 -5.95 15.59 36.88
CA PHE A 614 -6.19 16.48 35.73
C PHE A 614 -6.52 17.92 36.13
N SER A 615 -6.26 18.31 37.39
CA SER A 615 -6.57 19.65 37.92
C SER A 615 -5.98 20.80 37.08
N THR A 616 -4.77 20.64 36.55
CA THR A 616 -4.09 21.62 35.69
C THR A 616 -4.53 21.58 34.22
N ARG A 617 -5.33 20.58 33.83
CA ARG A 617 -5.71 20.30 32.43
C ARG A 617 -7.21 20.42 32.18
N LYS A 618 -7.97 20.94 33.14
CA LYS A 618 -9.43 21.15 33.01
C LYS A 618 -9.83 21.92 31.75
N LEU A 619 -9.04 22.92 31.35
CA LEU A 619 -9.31 23.69 30.12
C LEU A 619 -9.16 22.85 28.85
N GLU A 620 -8.17 21.95 28.79
CA GLU A 620 -7.98 21.05 27.66
C GLU A 620 -9.12 20.04 27.56
N ILE A 621 -9.53 19.46 28.70
CA ILE A 621 -10.68 18.57 28.78
C ILE A 621 -11.95 19.29 28.31
N GLN A 622 -12.16 20.53 28.75
CA GLN A 622 -13.30 21.35 28.32
C GLN A 622 -13.31 21.57 26.79
N LYS A 623 -12.15 21.85 26.19
CA LYS A 623 -12.02 21.96 24.72
C LYS A 623 -12.35 20.65 24.01
N LEU A 624 -11.95 19.50 24.57
CA LEU A 624 -12.31 18.18 24.02
C LEU A 624 -13.83 17.95 24.08
N ILE A 625 -14.49 18.33 25.18
CA ILE A 625 -15.96 18.26 25.33
C ILE A 625 -16.66 19.13 24.28
N GLU A 626 -16.19 20.36 24.08
CA GLU A 626 -16.74 21.28 23.07
C GLU A 626 -16.57 20.73 21.66
N LYS A 627 -15.39 20.21 21.34
CA LYS A 627 -15.10 19.56 20.05
C LYS A 627 -16.01 18.35 19.82
N GLN A 628 -16.19 17.50 20.81
CA GLN A 628 -17.04 16.31 20.69
C GLN A 628 -18.51 16.71 20.51
N SER A 629 -18.96 17.77 21.20
CA SER A 629 -20.31 18.31 21.07
C SER A 629 -20.55 18.88 19.66
N ALA A 630 -19.58 19.59 19.09
CA ALA A 630 -19.64 20.08 17.71
C ALA A 630 -19.64 18.92 16.70
N SER A 631 -18.87 17.86 16.96
CA SER A 631 -18.85 16.65 16.15
C SER A 631 -20.20 15.94 16.16
N LEU A 632 -20.82 15.75 17.33
CA LEU A 632 -22.15 15.17 17.47
C LEU A 632 -23.18 15.97 16.64
N ALA A 633 -23.19 17.29 16.78
CA ALA A 633 -24.08 18.15 16.01
C ALA A 633 -23.84 18.05 14.49
N LYS A 634 -22.59 17.84 14.04
CA LYS A 634 -22.29 17.57 12.63
C LYS A 634 -22.87 16.24 12.19
N VAL A 635 -22.57 15.16 12.92
CA VAL A 635 -23.05 13.80 12.59
C VAL A 635 -24.57 13.74 12.52
N ASP A 636 -25.27 14.47 13.40
CA ASP A 636 -26.73 14.57 13.40
C ASP A 636 -27.28 15.31 12.18
N ARG A 637 -26.66 16.43 11.80
CA ARG A 637 -27.03 17.14 10.56
C ARG A 637 -26.80 16.28 9.33
N ASP A 638 -25.66 15.59 9.26
CA ASP A 638 -25.33 14.71 8.15
C ASP A 638 -26.31 13.53 8.08
N LEU A 639 -26.72 12.96 9.23
CA LEU A 639 -27.75 11.91 9.31
C LEU A 639 -29.11 12.41 8.80
N GLN A 640 -29.56 13.58 9.26
CA GLN A 640 -30.80 14.20 8.79
C GLN A 640 -30.78 14.42 7.27
N LEU A 641 -29.66 14.90 6.73
CA LEU A 641 -29.49 15.12 5.30
C LEU A 641 -29.54 13.80 4.51
N ILE A 642 -28.93 12.73 5.01
CA ILE A 642 -29.00 11.39 4.38
C ILE A 642 -30.46 10.90 4.29
N GLN A 643 -31.27 11.15 5.34
CA GLN A 643 -32.66 10.70 5.44
C GLN A 643 -33.67 11.62 4.70
N ASP A 644 -33.33 12.87 4.42
CA ASP A 644 -34.21 13.82 3.74
C ASP A 644 -34.41 13.48 2.26
N LYS A 645 -35.55 12.85 1.94
CA LYS A 645 -35.92 12.49 0.57
C LYS A 645 -36.17 13.69 -0.35
N SER A 646 -36.34 14.89 0.20
CA SER A 646 -36.48 16.13 -0.58
C SER A 646 -35.15 16.79 -0.91
N ALA A 647 -34.06 16.37 -0.25
CA ALA A 647 -32.74 16.91 -0.48
C ALA A 647 -32.15 16.48 -1.83
N ASP A 648 -31.21 17.30 -2.33
CA ASP A 648 -30.46 17.01 -3.55
C ASP A 648 -29.73 15.67 -3.46
N LEU A 649 -29.92 14.82 -4.48
CA LEU A 649 -29.34 13.48 -4.53
C LEU A 649 -27.81 13.51 -4.42
N LYS A 650 -27.13 14.48 -5.05
CA LYS A 650 -25.66 14.54 -5.01
C LYS A 650 -25.18 14.84 -3.60
N LYS A 651 -25.88 15.70 -2.86
CA LYS A 651 -25.58 15.96 -1.43
C LYS A 651 -25.81 14.72 -0.57
N ARG A 652 -26.92 13.99 -0.77
CA ARG A 652 -27.20 12.72 -0.07
C ARG A 652 -26.12 11.68 -0.37
N SER A 653 -25.82 11.45 -1.65
CA SER A 653 -24.79 10.50 -2.10
C SER A 653 -23.40 10.89 -1.61
N PHE A 654 -23.05 12.17 -1.58
CA PHE A 654 -21.78 12.63 -1.02
C PHE A 654 -21.65 12.23 0.46
N ASN A 655 -22.68 12.50 1.27
CA ASN A 655 -22.67 12.15 2.69
C ASN A 655 -22.60 10.64 2.91
N VAL A 656 -23.36 9.84 2.15
CA VAL A 656 -23.25 8.38 2.17
C VAL A 656 -21.84 7.92 1.80
N ASN A 657 -21.23 8.49 0.75
CA ASN A 657 -19.87 8.15 0.34
C ASN A 657 -18.82 8.53 1.40
N THR A 658 -19.07 9.51 2.27
CA THR A 658 -18.12 9.83 3.36
C THR A 658 -17.97 8.69 4.37
N LEU A 659 -18.98 7.82 4.50
CA LEU A 659 -18.94 6.61 5.35
C LEU A 659 -17.85 5.61 4.91
N ARG A 660 -17.41 5.68 3.65
CA ARG A 660 -16.23 4.91 3.19
C ARG A 660 -14.98 5.27 3.96
N THR A 661 -14.87 6.51 4.42
CA THR A 661 -13.66 7.07 5.05
C THR A 661 -13.81 7.25 6.55
N TYR A 662 -15.00 7.64 7.01
CA TYR A 662 -15.30 7.93 8.39
C TYR A 662 -16.26 6.88 8.97
N SER A 663 -15.84 6.20 10.04
CA SER A 663 -16.56 5.08 10.64
C SER A 663 -17.75 5.55 11.51
N TYR A 664 -18.63 6.41 10.99
CA TYR A 664 -19.79 6.93 11.73
C TYR A 664 -20.87 5.85 11.94
N HIS A 665 -20.73 5.06 13.01
CA HIS A 665 -21.63 3.96 13.34
C HIS A 665 -23.10 4.40 13.50
N LYS A 666 -23.34 5.62 13.99
CA LYS A 666 -24.68 6.21 14.13
C LYS A 666 -25.46 6.27 12.80
N GLN A 667 -24.77 6.36 11.67
CA GLN A 667 -25.37 6.51 10.34
C GLN A 667 -25.61 5.18 9.62
N ILE A 668 -25.09 4.05 10.15
CA ILE A 668 -25.26 2.71 9.55
C ILE A 668 -26.74 2.33 9.35
N PRO A 669 -27.66 2.52 10.32
CA PRO A 669 -29.06 2.18 10.11
C PRO A 669 -29.71 2.95 8.94
N ALA A 670 -29.44 4.24 8.80
CA ALA A 670 -29.96 5.04 7.70
C ALA A 670 -29.39 4.61 6.33
N ALA A 671 -28.11 4.25 6.27
CA ALA A 671 -27.53 3.69 5.06
C ALA A 671 -28.16 2.33 4.68
N ILE A 672 -28.46 1.47 5.66
CA ILE A 672 -29.20 0.21 5.43
C ILE A 672 -30.61 0.48 4.91
N GLU A 673 -31.34 1.44 5.47
CA GLU A 673 -32.68 1.84 5.01
C GLU A 673 -32.66 2.29 3.55
N ILE A 674 -31.68 3.15 3.19
CA ILE A 674 -31.48 3.58 1.79
C ILE A 674 -31.23 2.39 0.87
N MET A 675 -30.29 1.51 1.22
CA MET A 675 -29.92 0.35 0.41
C MET A 675 -31.13 -0.54 0.09
N LEU A 676 -31.98 -0.78 1.09
CA LEU A 676 -33.13 -1.68 0.99
C LEU A 676 -34.40 -1.03 0.42
N ASN A 677 -34.50 0.30 0.39
CA ASN A 677 -35.69 1.00 -0.07
C ASN A 677 -35.76 1.05 -1.61
N THR A 678 -36.67 0.27 -2.21
CA THR A 678 -36.88 0.21 -3.67
C THR A 678 -37.39 1.51 -4.29
N ALA A 679 -37.90 2.45 -3.48
CA ALA A 679 -38.30 3.77 -3.95
C ALA A 679 -37.13 4.77 -4.00
N GLU A 680 -35.96 4.45 -3.44
CA GLU A 680 -34.75 5.28 -3.59
C GLU A 680 -34.11 5.08 -4.96
N GLN A 681 -33.41 6.12 -5.42
CA GLN A 681 -32.70 6.06 -6.70
C GLN A 681 -31.51 5.10 -6.63
N GLU A 682 -31.36 4.27 -7.67
CA GLU A 682 -30.33 3.23 -7.72
C GLU A 682 -28.90 3.73 -7.45
N PRO A 683 -28.43 4.90 -7.94
CA PRO A 683 -27.10 5.41 -7.61
C PRO A 683 -26.87 5.62 -6.11
N LEU A 684 -27.88 6.09 -5.39
CA LEU A 684 -27.81 6.28 -3.94
C LEU A 684 -27.83 4.94 -3.20
N ARG A 685 -28.62 3.97 -3.69
CA ARG A 685 -28.64 2.60 -3.15
C ARG A 685 -27.27 1.93 -3.32
N LEU A 686 -26.65 2.06 -4.51
CA LEU A 686 -25.30 1.54 -4.78
C LEU A 686 -24.24 2.19 -3.88
N ALA A 687 -24.30 3.51 -3.73
CA ALA A 687 -23.41 4.25 -2.82
C ALA A 687 -23.52 3.72 -1.37
N ALA A 688 -24.74 3.49 -0.89
CA ALA A 688 -24.98 2.95 0.44
C ALA A 688 -24.47 1.50 0.58
N THR A 689 -24.75 0.63 -0.40
CA THR A 689 -24.27 -0.76 -0.40
C THR A 689 -22.74 -0.82 -0.32
N GLU A 690 -22.06 -0.03 -1.15
CA GLU A 690 -20.60 -0.03 -1.21
C GLU A 690 -19.98 0.54 0.06
N ALA A 691 -20.54 1.65 0.59
CA ALA A 691 -20.05 2.30 1.81
C ALA A 691 -20.17 1.38 3.04
N LEU A 692 -21.29 0.65 3.16
CA LEU A 692 -21.49 -0.35 4.21
C LEU A 692 -20.48 -1.50 4.15
N GLY A 693 -19.91 -1.76 2.97
CA GLY A 693 -18.83 -2.73 2.78
C GLY A 693 -17.48 -2.32 3.39
N TRP A 694 -17.33 -1.13 3.99
CA TRP A 694 -16.09 -0.66 4.63
C TRP A 694 -16.05 -0.85 6.16
N TYR A 695 -16.97 -1.64 6.73
CA TYR A 695 -17.12 -1.81 8.19
C TYR A 695 -16.74 -3.23 8.68
N PRO A 696 -15.53 -3.76 8.42
CA PRO A 696 -15.15 -5.12 8.80
C PRO A 696 -15.07 -5.34 10.32
N TYR A 697 -14.84 -4.27 11.08
CA TYR A 697 -14.70 -4.30 12.55
C TYR A 697 -15.92 -3.83 13.33
N SER A 698 -16.89 -3.19 12.66
CA SER A 698 -18.03 -2.55 13.32
C SER A 698 -18.82 -3.52 14.19
N TYR A 699 -19.22 -3.06 15.39
CA TYR A 699 -20.17 -3.79 16.24
C TYR A 699 -21.52 -4.03 15.56
N GLN A 700 -21.86 -3.25 14.52
CA GLN A 700 -23.07 -3.41 13.72
C GLN A 700 -22.87 -4.30 12.48
N LYS A 701 -21.68 -4.88 12.27
CA LYS A 701 -21.40 -5.78 11.13
C LYS A 701 -22.47 -6.87 10.93
N PRO A 702 -23.02 -7.53 11.98
CA PRO A 702 -24.11 -8.50 11.79
C PRO A 702 -25.37 -7.90 11.14
N LEU A 703 -25.73 -6.66 11.49
CA LEU A 703 -26.86 -5.95 10.87
C LEU A 703 -26.60 -5.67 9.39
N ILE A 704 -25.38 -5.25 9.06
CA ILE A 704 -24.95 -4.98 7.69
C ILE A 704 -25.01 -6.28 6.86
N LEU A 705 -24.42 -7.37 7.35
CA LEU A 705 -24.43 -8.67 6.66
C LEU A 705 -25.85 -9.18 6.40
N ASN A 706 -26.74 -9.05 7.38
CA ASN A 706 -28.15 -9.42 7.22
C ASN A 706 -28.85 -8.59 6.14
N ALA A 707 -28.59 -7.28 6.10
CA ALA A 707 -29.15 -6.39 5.08
C ALA A 707 -28.60 -6.70 3.68
N LEU A 708 -27.29 -6.94 3.54
CA LEU A 708 -26.67 -7.36 2.28
C LEU A 708 -27.25 -8.69 1.77
N ASN A 709 -27.45 -9.67 2.68
CA ASN A 709 -28.07 -10.95 2.34
C ASN A 709 -29.52 -10.79 1.84
N LYS A 710 -30.31 -9.87 2.45
CA LYS A 710 -31.65 -9.54 1.94
C LYS A 710 -31.58 -8.95 0.53
N LEU A 711 -30.67 -8.01 0.29
CA LEU A 711 -30.52 -7.37 -1.02
C LEU A 711 -30.11 -8.37 -2.11
N MET A 712 -29.21 -9.31 -1.80
CA MET A 712 -28.78 -10.35 -2.75
C MET A 712 -29.92 -11.30 -3.16
N ASN A 713 -30.83 -11.62 -2.23
CA ASN A 713 -31.94 -12.54 -2.44
C ASN A 713 -33.22 -11.87 -2.98
N ASP A 714 -33.25 -10.55 -3.03
CA ASP A 714 -34.39 -9.79 -3.53
C ASP A 714 -34.49 -9.87 -5.06
N LYS A 715 -35.67 -10.28 -5.55
CA LYS A 715 -35.97 -10.37 -6.99
C LYS A 715 -36.05 -9.00 -7.66
N LEU A 716 -36.37 -7.94 -6.91
CA LEU A 716 -36.45 -6.57 -7.42
C LEU A 716 -35.10 -5.84 -7.47
N SER A 717 -34.06 -6.43 -6.87
CA SER A 717 -32.72 -5.85 -6.87
C SER A 717 -31.99 -6.10 -8.19
N SER A 718 -31.38 -5.04 -8.73
CA SER A 718 -30.62 -5.06 -9.97
C SER A 718 -29.35 -5.90 -9.85
N ASP A 719 -28.80 -6.33 -10.99
CA ASP A 719 -27.54 -7.07 -11.03
C ASP A 719 -26.37 -6.26 -10.45
N ALA A 720 -26.36 -4.94 -10.65
CA ALA A 720 -25.33 -4.05 -10.10
C ALA A 720 -25.38 -4.05 -8.56
N LEU A 721 -26.57 -3.91 -7.97
CA LEU A 721 -26.75 -3.96 -6.53
C LEU A 721 -26.38 -5.33 -5.95
N LYS A 722 -26.77 -6.42 -6.62
CA LYS A 722 -26.41 -7.78 -6.19
C LYS A 722 -24.90 -8.02 -6.22
N LYS A 723 -24.21 -7.56 -7.27
CA LYS A 723 -22.75 -7.67 -7.37
C LYS A 723 -22.03 -6.87 -6.29
N GLU A 724 -22.44 -5.63 -6.03
CA GLU A 724 -21.83 -4.84 -4.96
C GLU A 724 -22.14 -5.39 -3.57
N ALA A 725 -23.35 -5.91 -3.35
CA ALA A 725 -23.69 -6.54 -2.09
C ALA A 725 -22.88 -7.83 -1.85
N LEU A 726 -22.65 -8.62 -2.89
CA LEU A 726 -21.78 -9.79 -2.82
C LEU A 726 -20.34 -9.38 -2.48
N ARG A 727 -19.79 -8.38 -3.17
CA ARG A 727 -18.43 -7.86 -2.90
C ARG A 727 -18.27 -7.37 -1.46
N SER A 728 -19.24 -6.57 -0.99
CA SER A 728 -19.26 -6.06 0.38
C SER A 728 -19.38 -7.19 1.40
N SER A 729 -20.28 -8.16 1.16
CA SER A 729 -20.46 -9.32 2.03
C SER A 729 -19.19 -10.18 2.13
N SER A 730 -18.53 -10.45 1.00
CA SER A 730 -17.29 -11.24 0.94
C SER A 730 -16.16 -10.58 1.73
N TYR A 731 -15.99 -9.26 1.63
CA TYR A 731 -14.99 -8.54 2.42
C TYR A 731 -15.28 -8.59 3.92
N LEU A 732 -16.50 -8.27 4.34
CA LEU A 732 -16.88 -8.26 5.76
C LEU A 732 -16.71 -9.66 6.40
N LYS A 733 -17.02 -10.72 5.66
CA LYS A 733 -16.85 -12.11 6.13
C LYS A 733 -15.39 -12.52 6.28
N ALA A 734 -14.46 -11.93 5.52
CA ALA A 734 -13.04 -12.21 5.64
C ALA A 734 -12.45 -11.80 7.01
N PHE A 735 -13.12 -10.89 7.73
CA PHE A 735 -12.74 -10.42 9.07
C PHE A 735 -13.73 -10.88 10.15
N THR A 736 -14.39 -12.02 9.94
CA THR A 736 -15.40 -12.58 10.84
C THR A 736 -14.94 -13.94 11.35
N THR A 737 -15.10 -14.18 12.66
CA THR A 737 -14.72 -15.47 13.26
C THR A 737 -15.64 -16.59 12.79
N ALA A 738 -15.12 -17.81 12.72
CA ALA A 738 -15.87 -19.03 12.44
C ALA A 738 -17.02 -19.25 13.45
N THR A 739 -16.90 -18.72 14.67
CA THR A 739 -17.95 -18.79 15.68
C THR A 739 -19.13 -17.85 15.37
N THR A 740 -18.89 -16.71 14.71
CA THR A 740 -19.95 -15.76 14.32
C THR A 740 -20.56 -16.08 12.96
N SER A 741 -19.85 -16.75 12.05
CA SER A 741 -20.42 -17.18 10.76
C SER A 741 -21.61 -18.14 10.91
N ASN A 742 -21.60 -18.99 11.95
CA ASN A 742 -22.69 -19.94 12.24
C ASN A 742 -23.97 -19.29 12.81
N MET A 743 -23.89 -18.04 13.30
CA MET A 743 -25.05 -17.28 13.75
C MET A 743 -25.71 -16.44 12.65
N VAL A 744 -24.99 -16.17 11.54
CA VAL A 744 -25.51 -15.44 10.37
C VAL A 744 -26.09 -16.40 9.31
N SER A 745 -25.77 -17.70 9.42
CA SER A 745 -26.34 -18.77 8.58
C SER A 745 -27.62 -19.41 9.15
N LYS A 746 -28.14 -18.89 10.28
CA LYS A 746 -29.45 -19.20 10.83
C LYS A 746 -30.29 -17.93 10.82
#